data_AF-A0A956KDH9-F1
#
_entry.id   AF-A0A956KDH9-F1
#
_cell.length_a   1.000
_cell.length_b   1.000
_cell.length_c   1.000
_cell.angle_alpha   90.00
_cell.angle_beta   90.00
_cell.angle_gamma   90.00
#
_symmetry.space_group_name_H-M   'P 1'
#
loop_
_entity.id
_entity.type
_entity.pdbx_description
1 polymer ?
#
loop_
_entity_poly.entity_id
_entity_poly.type
_entity_poly.pdbx_seq_one_letter_code
_entity_poly.pdbx_strand_id
1 'polypeptide(L)'
;PDDVTSDVSTPICAPTPTSKAQDGGSVATLDGDLALGAFAGIARAYGLGKISGRVGVHDVALRGHLSAPVITGQIDIPADNPPIEVTLGGDTKLKLEIPALLLKIVDDTLYISGDAKLGGQKFWFGDLGNHQTFFMLGGDSCAGTFGVAARGELDGRLLQANLPKVFLRATGSFEIKDFFLEGQVKDEPRIDTLFGLIEPGPRGFLGELTFGGLDPIQISRGPIEVVRCSSRQRCPDDLQGYAAFIGGRAAARAGSAPTTALRAKIGTRGRATVWGYAVVNSDFSGLAASDLRLEFADVRFTSFDNSGRPQLKTVLSSDGVALQGREFMRLAGDIQVVSAKWIRDAQEQFKVLSFEDPTPAPESAPPPFLEQLQLDLNVRTSSPARVDNNVFKGVEGHLQLTVGGTYGDLDLAGKIDVNTGVLDINILGTPYDIQRGKVVLQEELSESTVDVLAVRQEPIYIDNQPRQMYLELGGTLDTIEWRCIVQGDATGALSSYECAQYLVLGGGEQEAAESTVKRYGGGGLLGKPINLFGNLTKVRLNRYIEDSAPGAAPYIPEVSLQLGQFGIVADVETPPRWFRSNWANLRLGAGYTRGYPGLLLRQSANWRVRFKLLDNLSLEFRDSSRSYYNERIIFDPLRQQKLELKFDLQLPSVR
;
A
#
# COMPACT_ATOMS: atom_id res chain seq x y z
N PRO A 1 14.67 21.75 36.23
CA PRO A 1 15.57 22.85 36.62
C PRO A 1 16.94 22.62 35.96
N ASP A 2 16.99 22.92 34.67
CA ASP A 2 18.13 23.49 33.97
C ASP A 2 17.49 24.30 32.85
N ASP A 3 17.64 25.61 32.99
CA ASP A 3 17.03 26.66 32.20
C ASP A 3 17.77 26.72 30.85
N VAL A 4 17.24 26.06 29.82
CA VAL A 4 17.70 26.25 28.43
C VAL A 4 16.85 27.34 27.80
N THR A 5 16.90 28.52 28.40
CA THR A 5 16.71 29.77 27.69
C THR A 5 18.10 30.37 27.48
N SER A 6 18.38 30.87 26.27
CA SER A 6 19.66 31.41 25.77
C SER A 6 20.64 30.40 25.15
N ASP A 7 20.50 30.21 23.84
CA ASP A 7 21.55 30.62 22.89
C ASP A 7 20.92 30.65 21.49
N VAL A 8 20.27 31.77 21.18
CA VAL A 8 19.95 32.12 19.80
C VAL A 8 21.30 32.38 19.15
N SER A 9 21.73 31.44 18.31
CA SER A 9 23.00 31.48 17.60
C SER A 9 23.23 32.86 16.98
N THR A 10 24.23 33.58 17.46
CA THR A 10 24.70 34.79 16.79
C THR A 10 25.18 34.42 15.37
N PRO A 11 24.65 35.06 14.31
CA PRO A 11 25.03 34.77 12.92
C PRO A 11 26.55 34.85 12.71
N ILE A 12 27.13 34.05 11.78
CA ILE A 12 28.59 34.04 11.48
C ILE A 12 29.09 35.45 11.13
N CYS A 13 28.23 36.20 10.45
CA CYS A 13 28.46 37.54 9.97
C CYS A 13 27.35 38.49 10.43
N ALA A 14 26.82 38.26 11.64
CA ALA A 14 25.70 39.06 12.17
C ALA A 14 26.05 40.54 12.05
N PRO A 15 25.25 41.35 11.32
CA PRO A 15 25.47 42.77 11.34
C PRO A 15 25.26 43.21 12.79
N THR A 16 26.33 43.66 13.44
CA THR A 16 26.21 44.22 14.77
C THR A 16 25.46 45.53 14.59
N PRO A 17 24.34 45.78 15.30
CA PRO A 17 23.70 47.09 15.24
C PRO A 17 24.69 48.10 15.86
N THR A 18 25.51 48.70 15.02
CA THR A 18 26.38 49.81 15.38
C THR A 18 25.48 50.99 15.72
N SER A 19 25.19 51.09 17.01
CA SER A 19 24.50 52.23 17.58
C SER A 19 25.27 53.50 17.28
N LYS A 20 24.52 54.50 16.80
CA LYS A 20 24.90 55.89 16.47
C LYS A 20 25.52 56.08 15.08
N ALA A 21 24.64 56.04 14.07
CA ALA A 21 24.77 56.97 12.95
C ALA A 21 24.96 58.38 13.52
N GLN A 22 26.10 59.01 13.24
CA GLN A 22 26.24 60.44 13.49
C GLN A 22 25.27 61.15 12.55
N ASP A 23 24.33 61.91 13.13
CA ASP A 23 23.43 62.81 12.42
C ASP A 23 24.24 63.91 11.71
N GLY A 24 24.85 63.57 10.58
CA GLY A 24 25.36 64.53 9.61
C GLY A 24 24.16 65.11 8.86
N GLY A 25 23.92 66.41 9.04
CA GLY A 25 22.70 67.14 8.63
C GLY A 25 22.42 67.30 7.13
N SER A 26 22.99 66.44 6.27
CA SER A 26 22.72 66.42 4.83
C SER A 26 21.82 65.24 4.47
N VAL A 27 20.62 65.54 3.99
CA VAL A 27 19.65 64.57 3.47
C VAL A 27 19.45 64.84 1.99
N ALA A 28 19.62 63.82 1.14
CA ALA A 28 19.22 63.87 -0.26
C ALA A 28 18.07 62.89 -0.47
N THR A 29 16.95 63.34 -1.04
CA THR A 29 15.78 62.52 -1.37
C THR A 29 15.70 62.30 -2.88
N LEU A 30 15.42 61.06 -3.29
CA LEU A 30 15.25 60.68 -4.68
C LEU A 30 13.90 59.98 -4.87
N ASP A 31 13.12 60.53 -5.82
CA ASP A 31 11.83 60.00 -6.26
C ASP A 31 11.84 59.87 -7.79
N GLY A 32 11.32 58.77 -8.33
CA GLY A 32 11.13 58.60 -9.77
C GLY A 32 11.09 57.14 -10.22
N ASP A 33 10.91 56.92 -11.52
CA ASP A 33 10.94 55.58 -12.10
C ASP A 33 12.34 55.21 -12.59
N LEU A 34 12.78 54.02 -12.21
CA LEU A 34 14.05 53.43 -12.58
C LEU A 34 13.84 52.31 -13.60
N ALA A 35 14.27 52.54 -14.84
CA ALA A 35 14.29 51.51 -15.87
C ALA A 35 15.47 50.55 -15.61
N LEU A 36 15.20 49.35 -15.11
CA LEU A 36 16.21 48.35 -14.76
C LEU A 36 17.06 47.91 -15.97
N GLY A 37 16.52 48.04 -17.18
CA GLY A 37 17.27 47.79 -18.42
C GLY A 37 18.52 48.67 -18.57
N ALA A 38 18.54 49.85 -17.96
CA ALA A 38 19.72 50.73 -17.94
C ALA A 38 20.87 50.18 -17.09
N PHE A 39 20.60 49.27 -16.14
CA PHE A 39 21.58 48.67 -15.23
C PHE A 39 22.08 47.30 -15.71
N ALA A 40 21.60 46.83 -16.86
CA ALA A 40 21.99 45.54 -17.42
C ALA A 40 23.51 45.40 -17.64
N GLY A 41 24.22 46.50 -17.91
CA GLY A 41 25.68 46.51 -18.02
C GLY A 41 26.40 46.26 -16.68
N ILE A 42 25.86 46.80 -15.58
CA ILE A 42 26.39 46.64 -14.22
C ILE A 42 26.07 45.25 -13.69
N ALA A 43 24.84 44.79 -13.89
CA ALA A 43 24.38 43.46 -13.45
C ALA A 43 25.20 42.30 -14.03
N ARG A 44 25.57 42.39 -15.32
CA ARG A 44 26.42 41.38 -15.98
C ARG A 44 27.80 41.23 -15.34
N ALA A 45 28.35 42.31 -14.78
CA ALA A 45 29.64 42.27 -14.10
C ALA A 45 29.60 41.44 -12.80
N TYR A 46 28.40 41.25 -12.23
CA TYR A 46 28.16 40.45 -11.02
C TYR A 46 27.52 39.09 -11.32
N GLY A 47 27.56 38.62 -12.58
CA GLY A 47 27.02 37.32 -12.98
C GLY A 47 25.48 37.25 -13.05
N LEU A 48 24.79 38.37 -12.83
CA LEU A 48 23.34 38.45 -12.99
C LEU A 48 23.00 38.63 -14.49
N GLY A 49 22.02 37.86 -14.97
CA GLY A 49 21.63 37.80 -16.38
C GLY A 49 20.99 39.09 -16.93
N LYS A 50 20.03 38.96 -17.85
CA LYS A 50 19.34 40.12 -18.45
C LYS A 50 18.35 40.71 -17.44
N ILE A 51 18.69 41.87 -16.86
CA ILE A 51 17.75 42.65 -16.03
C ILE A 51 16.92 43.57 -16.94
N SER A 52 15.59 43.49 -16.85
CA SER A 52 14.64 44.33 -17.58
C SER A 52 13.43 44.66 -16.70
N GLY A 53 12.78 45.80 -16.95
CA GLY A 53 11.60 46.26 -16.19
C GLY A 53 11.71 47.73 -15.82
N ARG A 54 10.65 48.28 -15.23
CA ARG A 54 10.66 49.56 -14.52
C ARG A 54 10.37 49.32 -13.05
N VAL A 55 10.93 50.15 -12.18
CA VAL A 55 10.73 50.10 -10.74
C VAL A 55 10.47 51.53 -10.27
N GLY A 56 9.34 51.75 -9.58
CA GLY A 56 9.09 53.02 -8.92
C GLY A 56 10.01 53.13 -7.71
N VAL A 57 10.73 54.23 -7.58
CA VAL A 57 11.61 54.52 -6.45
C VAL A 57 11.01 55.73 -5.74
N HIS A 58 10.62 55.52 -4.49
CA HIS A 58 9.92 56.51 -3.69
C HIS A 58 10.65 56.73 -2.37
N ASP A 59 10.74 57.99 -1.96
CA ASP A 59 11.27 58.43 -0.67
C ASP A 59 12.67 57.88 -0.36
N VAL A 60 13.55 57.71 -1.37
CA VAL A 60 14.93 57.27 -1.12
C VAL A 60 15.71 58.40 -0.49
N ALA A 61 15.89 58.34 0.82
CA ALA A 61 16.72 59.24 1.60
C ALA A 61 18.14 58.69 1.78
N LEU A 62 19.14 59.47 1.39
CA LEU A 62 20.54 59.28 1.75
C LEU A 62 20.87 60.16 2.96
N ARG A 63 21.31 59.55 4.07
CA ARG A 63 21.65 60.25 5.32
C ARG A 63 23.04 59.80 5.81
N GLY A 64 23.73 60.67 6.56
CA GLY A 64 25.05 60.34 7.15
C GLY A 64 26.24 60.76 6.29
N HIS A 65 27.42 60.25 6.65
CA HIS A 65 28.69 60.62 6.00
C HIS A 65 28.84 59.94 4.63
N LEU A 66 29.41 60.60 3.62
CA LEU A 66 29.58 60.06 2.26
C LEU A 66 30.37 58.76 2.19
N SER A 67 31.24 58.49 3.19
CA SER A 67 32.00 57.26 3.29
C SER A 67 31.23 56.09 3.94
N ALA A 68 30.07 56.36 4.54
CA ALA A 68 29.20 55.37 5.18
C ALA A 68 27.72 55.87 5.15
N PRO A 69 27.11 55.99 3.96
CA PRO A 69 25.76 56.52 3.84
C PRO A 69 24.73 55.49 4.32
N VAL A 70 23.74 55.96 5.09
CA VAL A 70 22.51 55.22 5.35
C VAL A 70 21.53 55.55 4.24
N ILE A 71 21.19 54.55 3.43
CA ILE A 71 20.23 54.70 2.32
C ILE A 71 18.94 54.03 2.74
N THR A 72 17.84 54.76 2.82
CA THR A 72 16.51 54.20 3.10
C THR A 72 15.53 54.60 2.03
N GLY A 73 14.69 53.70 1.54
CA GLY A 73 13.60 54.08 0.64
C GLY A 73 12.70 52.93 0.26
N GLN A 74 11.68 53.24 -0.54
CA GLN A 74 10.69 52.29 -1.02
C GLN A 74 10.88 52.03 -2.51
N ILE A 75 10.77 50.76 -2.88
CA ILE A 75 10.77 50.27 -4.24
C ILE A 75 9.41 49.65 -4.53
N ASP A 76 8.67 50.24 -5.46
CA ASP A 76 7.41 49.70 -5.97
C ASP A 76 7.67 48.94 -7.27
N ILE A 77 7.14 47.72 -7.36
CA ILE A 77 7.21 46.92 -8.59
C ILE A 77 5.91 47.13 -9.37
N PRO A 78 5.94 47.81 -10.55
CA PRO A 78 4.77 48.03 -11.38
C PRO A 78 4.03 46.72 -11.69
N ALA A 79 2.69 46.77 -11.67
CA ALA A 79 1.82 45.61 -11.93
C ALA A 79 2.04 44.96 -13.30
N ASP A 80 2.63 45.70 -14.25
CA ASP A 80 2.87 45.28 -15.63
C ASP A 80 4.14 44.42 -15.77
N ASN A 81 4.97 44.34 -14.72
CA ASN A 81 6.15 43.47 -14.73
C ASN A 81 5.72 42.00 -14.60
N PRO A 82 6.37 41.07 -15.32
CA PRO A 82 6.09 39.66 -15.18
C PRO A 82 6.36 39.21 -13.73
N PRO A 83 5.46 38.43 -13.12
CA PRO A 83 5.66 37.93 -11.75
C PRO A 83 6.90 37.04 -11.70
N ILE A 84 7.57 37.04 -10.54
CA ILE A 84 8.71 36.15 -10.32
C ILE A 84 8.15 34.72 -10.23
N GLU A 85 8.60 33.84 -11.13
CA GLU A 85 8.22 32.43 -11.06
C GLU A 85 9.18 31.68 -10.12
N VAL A 86 8.63 31.09 -9.06
CA VAL A 86 9.34 30.23 -8.13
C VAL A 86 8.92 28.78 -8.39
N THR A 87 9.88 27.93 -8.72
CA THR A 87 9.64 26.48 -8.83
C THR A 87 9.90 25.84 -7.48
N LEU A 88 8.86 25.29 -6.85
CA LEU A 88 9.01 24.40 -5.70
C LEU A 88 9.01 22.98 -6.24
N GLY A 89 10.13 22.25 -6.08
CA GLY A 89 10.35 20.84 -6.47
C GLY A 89 9.31 20.17 -7.37
N GLY A 90 9.67 19.88 -8.63
CA GLY A 90 8.78 19.34 -9.65
C GLY A 90 8.43 20.39 -10.72
N ASP A 91 7.33 20.20 -11.44
CA ASP A 91 6.90 21.09 -12.55
C ASP A 91 6.02 22.27 -12.09
N THR A 92 5.73 22.39 -10.79
CA THR A 92 4.83 23.42 -10.26
C THR A 92 5.53 24.77 -10.16
N LYS A 93 5.05 25.74 -10.94
CA LYS A 93 5.50 27.13 -10.92
C LYS A 93 4.54 27.99 -10.11
N LEU A 94 5.05 28.64 -9.08
CA LEU A 94 4.31 29.60 -8.26
C LEU A 94 4.68 31.02 -8.63
N LYS A 95 3.68 31.91 -8.67
CA LYS A 95 3.89 33.33 -8.88
C LYS A 95 4.18 34.01 -7.54
N LEU A 96 5.32 34.69 -7.46
CA LEU A 96 5.71 35.56 -6.38
C LEU A 96 5.47 37.01 -6.81
N GLU A 97 4.62 37.70 -6.07
CA GLU A 97 4.30 39.12 -6.24
C GLU A 97 4.80 39.89 -5.02
N ILE A 98 5.56 40.96 -5.23
CA ILE A 98 6.04 41.82 -4.15
C ILE A 98 5.66 43.25 -4.54
N PRO A 99 4.55 43.81 -4.02
CA PRO A 99 4.06 45.12 -4.44
C PRO A 99 5.03 46.25 -4.09
N ALA A 100 5.59 46.19 -2.88
CA ALA A 100 6.50 47.21 -2.36
C ALA A 100 7.60 46.56 -1.51
N LEU A 101 8.81 47.09 -1.63
CA LEU A 101 9.99 46.73 -0.86
C LEU A 101 10.51 47.96 -0.12
N LEU A 102 10.65 47.84 1.19
CA LEU A 102 11.39 48.80 2.00
C LEU A 102 12.84 48.34 2.06
N LEU A 103 13.74 49.21 1.62
CA LEU A 103 15.17 48.95 1.59
C LEU A 103 15.88 49.86 2.57
N LYS A 104 16.88 49.31 3.27
CA LYS A 104 17.80 50.06 4.11
C LYS A 104 19.22 49.53 3.91
N ILE A 105 20.15 50.36 3.45
CA ILE A 105 21.56 50.01 3.35
C ILE A 105 22.33 50.69 4.49
N VAL A 106 23.09 49.90 5.26
CA VAL A 106 23.98 50.36 6.33
C VAL A 106 25.23 49.48 6.32
N ASP A 107 26.43 50.07 6.36
CA ASP A 107 27.71 49.36 6.48
C ASP A 107 27.80 48.11 5.57
N ASP A 108 27.61 48.31 4.27
CA ASP A 108 27.61 47.27 3.21
C ASP A 108 26.55 46.16 3.36
N THR A 109 25.55 46.34 4.23
CA THR A 109 24.44 45.41 4.42
C THR A 109 23.14 46.01 3.89
N LEU A 110 22.50 45.31 2.96
CA LEU A 110 21.18 45.63 2.43
C LEU A 110 20.11 44.91 3.26
N TYR A 111 19.36 45.65 4.07
CA TYR A 111 18.15 45.18 4.74
C TYR A 111 16.95 45.37 3.82
N ILE A 112 16.07 44.36 3.81
CA ILE A 112 14.91 44.31 2.92
C ILE A 112 13.69 43.92 3.75
N SER A 113 12.60 44.65 3.66
CA SER A 113 11.32 44.26 4.27
C SER A 113 10.14 44.54 3.35
N GLY A 114 9.04 43.83 3.54
CA GLY A 114 7.83 44.03 2.75
C GLY A 114 6.82 42.90 2.88
N ASP A 115 5.72 43.07 2.16
CA ASP A 115 4.71 42.04 1.97
C ASP A 115 4.96 41.33 0.64
N ALA A 116 4.87 40.01 0.63
CA ALA A 116 4.91 39.16 -0.56
C ALA A 116 3.60 38.39 -0.70
N LYS A 117 3.22 38.07 -1.94
CA LYS A 117 2.22 37.06 -2.23
C LYS A 117 2.85 35.91 -3.01
N LEU A 118 2.82 34.70 -2.48
CA LEU A 118 3.26 33.50 -3.18
C LEU A 118 2.05 32.62 -3.48
N GLY A 119 1.74 32.40 -4.76
CA GLY A 119 0.55 31.65 -5.16
C GLY A 119 -0.76 32.24 -4.62
N GLY A 120 -0.80 33.56 -4.41
CA GLY A 120 -1.94 34.28 -3.84
C GLY A 120 -1.99 34.37 -2.31
N GLN A 121 -1.07 33.71 -1.59
CA GLN A 121 -0.98 33.74 -0.12
C GLN A 121 -0.07 34.86 0.37
N LYS A 122 -0.47 35.57 1.42
CA LYS A 122 0.29 36.71 1.96
C LYS A 122 1.36 36.25 2.95
N PHE A 123 2.57 36.76 2.76
CA PHE A 123 3.71 36.61 3.65
C PHE A 123 4.29 37.98 3.96
N TRP A 124 4.74 38.17 5.19
CA TRP A 124 5.54 39.32 5.57
C TRP A 124 6.99 38.83 5.72
N PHE A 125 7.95 39.56 5.15
CA PHE A 125 9.36 39.35 5.41
C PHE A 125 10.05 40.66 5.79
N GLY A 126 11.17 40.61 6.50
CA GLY A 126 11.88 41.80 6.94
C GLY A 126 12.32 41.75 8.39
N ASP A 127 12.03 42.80 9.15
CA ASP A 127 12.29 42.83 10.58
C ASP A 127 11.13 42.18 11.34
N LEU A 128 11.40 41.03 11.95
CA LEU A 128 10.46 40.28 12.78
C LEU A 128 10.88 40.30 14.26
N GLY A 129 11.61 41.34 14.68
CA GLY A 129 12.06 41.55 16.06
C GLY A 129 13.36 40.83 16.37
N ASN A 130 13.36 39.49 16.34
CA ASN A 130 14.55 38.69 16.65
C ASN A 130 15.45 38.45 15.43
N HIS A 131 14.87 38.52 14.24
CA HIS A 131 15.53 38.23 12.98
C HIS A 131 15.17 39.29 11.93
N GLN A 132 16.14 39.58 11.06
CA GLN A 132 15.99 40.54 9.97
C GLN A 132 16.31 39.87 8.63
N THR A 133 15.60 40.27 7.58
CA THR A 133 15.98 39.93 6.21
C THR A 133 17.06 40.88 5.72
N PHE A 134 18.19 40.33 5.28
CA PHE A 134 19.35 41.10 4.84
C PHE A 134 20.18 40.37 3.77
N PHE A 135 21.01 41.13 3.07
CA PHE A 135 22.02 40.65 2.15
C PHE A 135 23.30 41.48 2.30
N MET A 136 24.45 40.83 2.50
CA MET A 136 25.73 41.49 2.66
C MET A 136 26.41 41.70 1.30
N LEU A 137 26.56 42.97 0.92
CA LEU A 137 27.15 43.42 -0.34
C LEU A 137 28.70 43.43 -0.28
N GLY A 138 29.28 43.62 0.91
CA GLY A 138 30.72 43.81 1.12
C GLY A 138 31.27 43.14 2.38
N GLY A 139 32.59 43.21 2.55
CA GLY A 139 33.36 42.55 3.63
C GLY A 139 34.08 41.28 3.16
N ASP A 140 35.40 41.23 3.36
CA ASP A 140 36.30 40.21 2.75
C ASP A 140 35.86 38.76 3.00
N SER A 141 35.31 38.46 4.19
CA SER A 141 34.83 37.12 4.57
C SER A 141 33.31 36.93 4.57
N CYS A 142 32.52 38.01 4.51
CA CYS A 142 31.06 37.98 4.74
C CYS A 142 30.22 38.43 3.53
N ALA A 143 30.86 38.92 2.46
CA ALA A 143 30.18 39.23 1.22
C ALA A 143 29.44 37.98 0.66
N GLY A 144 28.18 38.19 0.26
CA GLY A 144 27.32 37.13 -0.25
C GLY A 144 26.58 36.33 0.84
N THR A 145 26.71 36.68 2.12
CA THR A 145 25.86 36.15 3.20
C THR A 145 24.47 36.80 3.13
N PHE A 146 23.44 35.99 3.35
CA PHE A 146 22.05 36.44 3.34
C PHE A 146 21.27 35.87 4.52
N GLY A 147 20.26 36.62 4.95
CA GLY A 147 19.27 36.20 5.93
C GLY A 147 17.87 36.49 5.40
N VAL A 148 16.94 35.57 5.60
CA VAL A 148 15.52 35.72 5.26
C VAL A 148 14.71 35.42 6.52
N ALA A 149 14.09 36.46 7.07
CA ALA A 149 13.13 36.37 8.15
C ALA A 149 11.71 36.56 7.58
N ALA A 150 10.83 35.59 7.76
CA ALA A 150 9.48 35.60 7.22
C ALA A 150 8.41 35.05 8.19
N ARG A 151 7.17 35.52 8.03
CA ARG A 151 5.97 35.00 8.68
C ARG A 151 4.80 35.02 7.70
N GLY A 152 3.80 34.17 7.92
CA GLY A 152 2.63 34.16 7.04
C GLY A 152 1.77 32.92 7.22
N GLU A 153 0.95 32.63 6.22
CA GLU A 153 -0.02 31.54 6.26
C GLU A 153 0.12 30.65 5.02
N LEU A 154 0.28 29.35 5.24
CA LEU A 154 0.28 28.30 4.23
C LEU A 154 -1.12 27.69 4.12
N ASP A 155 -1.87 28.07 3.09
CA ASP A 155 -3.18 27.48 2.77
C ASP A 155 -3.02 26.03 2.30
N GLY A 156 -3.89 25.15 2.79
CA GLY A 156 -3.92 23.73 2.42
C GLY A 156 -4.07 23.50 0.91
N ARG A 157 -4.71 24.39 0.15
CA ARG A 157 -4.80 24.29 -1.32
C ARG A 157 -3.44 24.35 -2.00
N LEU A 158 -2.49 25.11 -1.43
CA LEU A 158 -1.13 25.15 -1.94
C LEU A 158 -0.38 23.86 -1.61
N LEU A 159 -0.62 23.28 -0.42
CA LEU A 159 -0.07 21.96 -0.09
C LEU A 159 -0.63 20.88 -1.01
N GLN A 160 -1.93 20.89 -1.32
CA GLN A 160 -2.54 19.98 -2.29
C GLN A 160 -1.94 20.14 -3.69
N ALA A 161 -1.73 21.38 -4.15
CA ALA A 161 -1.15 21.64 -5.47
C ALA A 161 0.30 21.20 -5.61
N ASN A 162 1.09 21.27 -4.52
CA ASN A 162 2.51 20.91 -4.54
C ASN A 162 2.79 19.48 -4.05
N LEU A 163 1.86 18.85 -3.32
CA LEU A 163 1.93 17.46 -2.84
C LEU A 163 0.71 16.65 -3.32
N PRO A 164 0.44 16.59 -4.64
CA PRO A 164 -0.75 15.93 -5.16
C PRO A 164 -0.72 14.42 -4.96
N LYS A 165 0.47 13.82 -4.73
CA LYS A 165 0.62 12.41 -4.39
C LYS A 165 0.27 12.09 -2.94
N VAL A 166 0.11 13.11 -2.09
CA VAL A 166 -0.18 12.95 -0.64
C VAL A 166 -1.62 13.35 -0.33
N PHE A 167 -2.09 14.48 -0.86
CA PHE A 167 -3.42 15.02 -0.53
C PHE A 167 -4.37 14.96 -1.72
N LEU A 168 -5.48 14.23 -1.55
CA LEU A 168 -6.63 14.29 -2.46
C LEU A 168 -7.34 15.64 -2.33
N ARG A 169 -7.46 16.13 -1.10
CA ARG A 169 -8.02 17.44 -0.77
C ARG A 169 -7.32 18.01 0.44
N ALA A 170 -6.96 19.30 0.42
CA ALA A 170 -6.49 19.98 1.62
C ALA A 170 -7.10 21.38 1.73
N THR A 171 -7.54 21.74 2.93
CA THR A 171 -8.19 23.01 3.26
C THR A 171 -7.77 23.48 4.65
N GLY A 172 -8.09 24.73 5.00
CA GLY A 172 -7.54 25.34 6.21
C GLY A 172 -6.10 25.78 5.99
N SER A 173 -5.33 25.95 7.06
CA SER A 173 -4.00 26.54 6.95
C SER A 173 -3.06 26.17 8.10
N PHE A 174 -1.77 26.39 7.84
CA PHE A 174 -0.72 26.46 8.83
C PHE A 174 -0.16 27.89 8.90
N GLU A 175 -0.05 28.44 10.09
CA GLU A 175 0.62 29.70 10.34
C GLU A 175 2.13 29.45 10.52
N ILE A 176 2.94 30.18 9.75
CA ILE A 176 4.37 30.30 9.96
C ILE A 176 4.58 31.50 10.88
N LYS A 177 4.84 31.25 12.16
CA LYS A 177 4.96 32.30 13.18
C LYS A 177 6.31 33.00 13.13
N ASP A 178 7.36 32.20 12.98
CA ASP A 178 8.74 32.67 12.93
C ASP A 178 9.51 31.74 12.00
N PHE A 179 10.01 32.27 10.89
CA PHE A 179 10.88 31.56 9.98
C PHE A 179 12.12 32.41 9.75
N PHE A 180 13.28 31.81 9.97
CA PHE A 180 14.56 32.42 9.70
C PHE A 180 15.47 31.43 8.98
N LEU A 181 16.02 31.87 7.86
CA LEU A 181 17.00 31.13 7.09
C LEU A 181 18.20 32.04 6.84
N GLU A 182 19.40 31.55 7.13
CA GLU A 182 20.66 32.25 6.85
C GLU A 182 21.53 31.35 5.98
N GLY A 183 22.30 31.94 5.07
CA GLY A 183 23.20 31.19 4.19
C GLY A 183 24.20 32.08 3.45
N GLN A 184 24.93 31.47 2.51
CA GLN A 184 25.91 32.15 1.66
C GLN A 184 25.75 31.77 0.18
N VAL A 185 25.96 32.73 -0.72
CA VAL A 185 25.76 32.57 -2.18
C VAL A 185 27.07 32.66 -3.00
N LYS A 186 28.23 32.92 -2.37
CA LYS A 186 29.47 33.31 -3.04
C LYS A 186 30.09 32.25 -3.95
N ASP A 187 29.95 30.95 -3.63
CA ASP A 187 30.51 29.84 -4.41
C ASP A 187 29.41 28.84 -4.81
N GLU A 188 28.89 28.12 -3.81
CA GLU A 188 27.69 27.29 -3.92
C GLU A 188 26.66 27.78 -2.90
N PRO A 189 25.38 27.90 -3.28
CA PRO A 189 24.33 28.28 -2.36
C PRO A 189 24.28 27.27 -1.20
N ARG A 190 24.68 27.71 -0.02
CA ARG A 190 24.55 26.93 1.20
C ARG A 190 23.62 27.64 2.16
N ILE A 191 22.79 26.86 2.82
CA ILE A 191 22.09 27.29 4.02
C ILE A 191 23.06 27.04 5.17
N ASP A 192 23.15 27.92 6.16
CA ASP A 192 23.99 27.74 7.35
C ASP A 192 23.11 27.57 8.59
N THR A 193 22.01 28.34 8.66
CA THR A 193 21.01 28.29 9.71
C THR A 193 19.61 28.17 9.11
N LEU A 194 18.76 27.35 9.72
CA LEU A 194 17.31 27.34 9.45
C LEU A 194 16.60 27.18 10.79
N PHE A 195 15.57 27.99 11.00
CA PHE A 195 14.60 27.86 12.07
C PHE A 195 13.22 28.19 11.52
N GLY A 196 12.22 27.43 11.91
CA GLY A 196 10.83 27.64 11.49
C GLY A 196 9.89 27.11 12.56
N LEU A 197 8.99 27.95 13.07
CA LEU A 197 7.88 27.56 13.94
C LEU A 197 6.58 27.60 13.14
N ILE A 198 6.00 26.42 12.94
CA ILE A 198 4.77 26.22 12.19
C ILE A 198 3.69 25.72 13.14
N GLU A 199 2.52 26.34 13.12
CA GLU A 199 1.37 25.94 13.93
C GLU A 199 0.11 25.84 13.07
N PRO A 200 -0.88 25.00 13.43
CA PRO A 200 -2.18 25.02 12.76
C PRO A 200 -2.83 26.41 12.89
N GLY A 201 -3.36 26.94 11.79
CA GLY A 201 -4.05 28.22 11.80
C GLY A 201 -5.34 28.20 12.64
N PRO A 202 -6.03 29.34 12.79
CA PRO A 202 -7.20 29.46 13.69
C PRO A 202 -8.36 28.50 13.37
N ARG A 203 -8.48 28.08 12.11
CA ARG A 203 -9.50 27.10 11.64
C ARG A 203 -8.97 25.66 11.60
N GLY A 204 -7.71 25.45 11.95
CA GLY A 204 -6.97 24.22 11.78
C GLY A 204 -6.65 23.92 10.30
N PHE A 205 -6.00 22.79 10.10
CA PHE A 205 -5.75 22.20 8.79
C PHE A 205 -6.60 20.94 8.63
N LEU A 206 -7.19 20.75 7.47
CA LEU A 206 -7.95 19.54 7.13
C LEU A 206 -7.37 18.95 5.85
N GLY A 207 -6.81 17.74 5.94
CA GLY A 207 -6.25 16.98 4.83
C GLY A 207 -6.98 15.65 4.62
N GLU A 208 -7.28 15.34 3.37
CA GLU A 208 -7.76 14.04 2.90
C GLU A 208 -6.64 13.42 2.07
N LEU A 209 -6.23 12.21 2.43
CA LEU A 209 -5.06 11.54 1.84
C LEU A 209 -5.42 10.84 0.52
N THR A 210 -4.47 10.79 -0.40
CA THR A 210 -4.62 10.08 -1.68
C THR A 210 -4.58 8.57 -1.53
N PHE A 211 -3.75 8.05 -0.63
CA PHE A 211 -3.73 6.63 -0.30
C PHE A 211 -4.98 6.33 0.54
N GLY A 212 -5.95 5.70 -0.12
CA GLY A 212 -7.32 5.56 0.38
C GLY A 212 -7.44 4.77 1.67
N GLY A 213 -8.55 5.02 2.38
CA GLY A 213 -9.02 4.19 3.49
C GLY A 213 -9.06 4.85 4.85
N LEU A 214 -8.33 5.96 5.06
CA LEU A 214 -8.45 6.80 6.25
C LEU A 214 -9.50 7.90 6.03
N ASP A 215 -10.25 8.20 7.08
CA ASP A 215 -11.14 9.37 7.11
C ASP A 215 -10.30 10.69 7.09
N PRO A 216 -10.89 11.85 6.72
CA PRO A 216 -10.18 13.12 6.71
C PRO A 216 -9.52 13.47 8.05
N ILE A 217 -8.30 14.00 7.98
CA ILE A 217 -7.44 14.33 9.13
C ILE A 217 -7.50 15.83 9.38
N GLN A 218 -8.07 16.22 10.53
CA GLN A 218 -8.11 17.60 10.99
C GLN A 218 -7.05 17.84 12.08
N ILE A 219 -6.02 18.60 11.76
CA ILE A 219 -4.99 19.04 12.70
C ILE A 219 -5.41 20.39 13.29
N SER A 220 -5.49 20.46 14.62
CA SER A 220 -6.04 21.64 15.31
C SER A 220 -5.06 22.34 16.25
N ARG A 221 -3.97 21.68 16.64
CA ARG A 221 -2.99 22.19 17.60
C ARG A 221 -1.69 21.40 17.54
N GLY A 222 -0.65 22.02 18.08
CA GLY A 222 0.69 21.45 18.29
C GLY A 222 1.70 22.07 17.32
N PRO A 223 2.79 22.67 17.81
CA PRO A 223 3.79 23.28 16.97
C PRO A 223 4.65 22.23 16.27
N ILE A 224 5.14 22.60 15.10
CA ILE A 224 6.17 21.90 14.35
C ILE A 224 7.35 22.87 14.25
N GLU A 225 8.45 22.51 14.89
CA GLU A 225 9.69 23.29 14.81
C GLU A 225 10.62 22.63 13.79
N VAL A 226 10.99 23.37 12.74
CA VAL A 226 11.93 22.92 11.71
C VAL A 226 13.25 23.63 11.90
N VAL A 227 14.36 22.88 11.96
CA VAL A 227 15.69 23.47 12.10
C VAL A 227 16.74 22.78 11.23
N ARG A 228 17.81 23.51 10.90
CA ARG A 228 19.00 22.92 10.32
C ARG A 228 19.93 22.44 11.44
N CYS A 229 20.24 21.16 11.43
CA CYS A 229 21.20 20.56 12.33
C CYS A 229 22.62 20.97 11.93
N SER A 230 23.37 21.54 12.88
CA SER A 230 24.75 21.99 12.68
C SER A 230 25.52 21.96 14.00
N SER A 231 26.81 22.26 13.95
CA SER A 231 27.63 22.43 15.16
C SER A 231 27.10 23.51 16.12
N ARG A 232 26.35 24.48 15.59
CA ARG A 232 25.73 25.59 16.35
C ARG A 232 24.36 25.24 16.88
N GLN A 233 23.62 24.44 16.13
CA GLN A 233 22.27 24.03 16.48
C GLN A 233 22.24 22.50 16.58
N ARG A 234 22.59 22.01 17.78
CA ARG A 234 22.67 20.58 18.04
C ARG A 234 21.29 19.94 17.91
N CYS A 235 21.21 19.01 16.98
CA CYS A 235 20.12 18.06 16.89
C CYS A 235 20.43 16.84 17.76
N PRO A 236 19.44 15.96 17.98
CA PRO A 236 19.69 14.66 18.59
C PRO A 236 20.89 13.96 17.97
N ASP A 237 21.77 13.45 18.83
CA ASP A 237 22.95 12.64 18.47
C ASP A 237 23.94 13.31 17.50
N ASP A 238 23.99 14.65 17.52
CA ASP A 238 24.89 15.49 16.71
C ASP A 238 24.80 15.22 15.19
N LEU A 239 23.65 14.71 14.74
CA LEU A 239 23.36 14.46 13.33
C LEU A 239 23.38 15.74 12.51
N GLN A 240 23.77 15.64 11.23
CA GLN A 240 23.68 16.72 10.25
C GLN A 240 22.42 16.57 9.40
N GLY A 241 21.88 17.69 8.90
CA GLY A 241 20.69 17.69 8.05
C GLY A 241 19.60 18.65 8.53
N TYR A 242 18.34 18.28 8.35
CA TYR A 242 17.19 19.10 8.69
C TYR A 242 16.27 18.33 9.65
N ALA A 243 16.08 18.84 10.87
CA ALA A 243 15.20 18.23 11.85
C ALA A 243 13.84 18.91 11.89
N ALA A 244 12.78 18.10 11.93
CA ALA A 244 11.43 18.53 12.28
C ALA A 244 11.08 17.94 13.66
N PHE A 245 10.80 18.81 14.63
CA PHE A 245 10.36 18.47 15.98
C PHE A 245 8.85 18.67 16.09
N ILE A 246 8.12 17.56 16.24
CA ILE A 246 6.67 17.55 16.38
C ILE A 246 6.31 17.72 17.86
N GLY A 247 5.55 18.77 18.17
CA GLY A 247 5.27 19.20 19.54
C GLY A 247 6.36 20.08 20.16
N GLY A 248 7.36 20.50 19.38
CA GLY A 248 8.47 21.35 19.79
C GLY A 248 9.68 20.60 20.36
N ARG A 249 10.86 21.22 20.32
CA ARG A 249 12.14 20.54 20.65
C ARG A 249 12.21 19.98 22.06
N ALA A 250 11.70 20.70 23.05
CA ALA A 250 11.72 20.27 24.45
C ALA A 250 10.85 19.01 24.71
N ALA A 251 9.78 18.88 23.94
CA ALA A 251 8.78 17.82 24.07
C ALA A 251 9.08 16.58 23.20
N ALA A 252 9.97 16.72 22.21
CA ALA A 252 10.28 15.67 21.24
C ALA A 252 10.91 14.40 21.84
N ARG A 253 11.43 14.44 23.07
CA ARG A 253 12.00 13.26 23.76
C ARG A 253 11.10 12.73 24.88
N ALA A 254 9.88 13.24 25.00
CA ALA A 254 8.98 12.85 26.07
C ALA A 254 8.58 11.37 25.93
N GLY A 255 8.59 10.67 27.07
CA GLY A 255 8.15 9.27 27.19
C GLY A 255 6.71 9.04 26.73
N SER A 256 5.84 9.98 27.08
CA SER A 256 4.39 9.98 26.84
C SER A 256 3.95 11.27 26.14
N ALA A 257 2.75 11.28 25.56
CA ALA A 257 2.22 12.43 24.84
C ALA A 257 2.30 13.77 25.64
N PRO A 258 3.13 14.74 25.20
CA PRO A 258 3.23 16.04 25.84
C PRO A 258 1.99 16.92 25.57
N THR A 259 1.81 17.97 26.36
CA THR A 259 0.69 18.92 26.17
C THR A 259 0.78 19.65 24.83
N THR A 260 2.00 19.89 24.35
CA THR A 260 2.33 20.52 23.07
C THR A 260 2.25 19.56 21.88
N ALA A 261 2.01 18.26 22.07
CA ALA A 261 1.93 17.30 20.97
C ALA A 261 0.93 17.74 19.88
N LEU A 262 1.24 17.38 18.63
CA LEU A 262 0.37 17.58 17.48
C LEU A 262 -0.88 16.73 17.63
N ARG A 263 -2.06 17.36 17.66
CA ARG A 263 -3.32 16.63 17.81
C ARG A 263 -4.17 16.73 16.57
N ALA A 264 -4.55 15.55 16.08
CA ALA A 264 -5.43 15.38 14.95
C ALA A 264 -6.74 14.68 15.35
N LYS A 265 -7.83 15.09 14.72
CA LYS A 265 -9.08 14.33 14.65
C LYS A 265 -9.12 13.62 13.31
N ILE A 266 -9.50 12.36 13.29
CA ILE A 266 -9.58 11.53 12.07
C ILE A 266 -11.03 11.08 11.93
N GLY A 267 -11.74 11.66 10.95
CA GLY A 267 -13.17 11.46 10.80
C GLY A 267 -13.99 11.98 11.98
N THR A 268 -15.04 11.25 12.36
CA THR A 268 -16.01 11.70 13.38
C THR A 268 -15.60 11.35 14.82
N ARG A 269 -14.83 10.28 15.01
CA ARG A 269 -14.47 9.74 16.33
C ARG A 269 -12.97 9.58 16.55
N GLY A 270 -12.21 9.32 15.48
CA GLY A 270 -10.80 9.03 15.57
C GLY A 270 -10.01 10.22 16.10
N ARG A 271 -8.99 9.92 16.91
CA ARG A 271 -8.06 10.91 17.45
C ARG A 271 -6.66 10.37 17.33
N ALA A 272 -5.71 11.24 17.01
CA ALA A 272 -4.30 10.92 17.00
C ALA A 272 -3.50 12.03 17.68
N THR A 273 -2.47 11.64 18.41
CA THR A 273 -1.51 12.53 19.05
C THR A 273 -0.12 12.13 18.58
N VAL A 274 0.61 13.05 17.98
CA VAL A 274 1.95 12.84 17.44
C VAL A 274 2.94 13.75 18.14
N TRP A 275 4.07 13.22 18.56
CA TRP A 275 5.20 14.00 19.06
C TRP A 275 6.50 13.27 18.74
N GLY A 276 7.62 13.98 18.82
CA GLY A 276 8.91 13.38 18.51
C GLY A 276 9.74 14.22 17.57
N TYR A 277 10.68 13.59 16.88
CA TYR A 277 11.46 14.24 15.85
C TYR A 277 11.75 13.32 14.66
N ALA A 278 11.93 13.93 13.50
CA ALA A 278 12.49 13.29 12.32
C ALA A 278 13.61 14.16 11.76
N VAL A 279 14.73 13.56 11.39
CA VAL A 279 15.88 14.22 10.76
C VAL A 279 15.99 13.72 9.34
N VAL A 280 15.96 14.63 8.38
CA VAL A 280 16.17 14.37 6.95
C VAL A 280 17.62 14.68 6.60
N ASN A 281 18.23 13.87 5.74
CA ASN A 281 19.59 14.10 5.24
C ASN A 281 19.71 15.47 4.57
N SER A 282 20.90 16.05 4.55
CA SER A 282 21.14 17.37 3.94
C SER A 282 20.86 17.44 2.43
N ASP A 283 20.91 16.30 1.75
CA ASP A 283 20.61 16.13 0.33
C ASP A 283 19.14 15.72 0.07
N PHE A 284 18.33 15.61 1.12
CA PHE A 284 16.94 15.14 1.06
C PHE A 284 16.77 13.72 0.47
N SER A 285 17.83 12.91 0.46
CA SER A 285 17.79 11.52 -0.04
C SER A 285 16.91 10.60 0.81
N GLY A 286 16.72 10.91 2.09
CA GLY A 286 15.94 10.10 3.01
C GLY A 286 15.98 10.61 4.46
N LEU A 287 15.45 9.78 5.36
CA LEU A 287 15.45 10.02 6.80
C LEU A 287 16.78 9.55 7.40
N ALA A 288 17.54 10.46 8.02
CA ALA A 288 18.76 10.17 8.76
C ALA A 288 18.46 9.47 10.08
N ALA A 289 17.45 9.98 10.80
CA ALA A 289 17.00 9.44 12.07
C ALA A 289 15.54 9.82 12.38
N SER A 290 14.89 9.05 13.24
CA SER A 290 13.54 9.34 13.73
C SER A 290 13.37 8.81 15.15
N ASP A 291 12.60 9.53 15.96
CA ASP A 291 11.88 9.03 17.14
C ASP A 291 10.52 9.72 17.16
N LEU A 292 9.68 9.36 16.18
CA LEU A 292 8.31 9.85 16.08
C LEU A 292 7.39 8.88 16.79
N ARG A 293 6.58 9.39 17.71
CA ARG A 293 5.63 8.61 18.50
C ARG A 293 4.21 9.03 18.17
N LEU A 294 3.35 8.04 18.12
CA LEU A 294 1.97 8.15 17.70
C LEU A 294 1.09 7.36 18.68
N GLU A 295 0.23 8.09 19.36
CA GLU A 295 -0.94 7.54 20.07
C GLU A 295 -2.16 7.79 19.21
N PHE A 296 -3.04 6.80 19.08
CA PHE A 296 -4.30 6.99 18.36
C PHE A 296 -5.42 6.14 18.93
N ALA A 297 -6.64 6.64 18.84
CA ALA A 297 -7.83 5.95 19.34
C ALA A 297 -8.96 6.06 18.33
N ASP A 298 -9.71 4.97 18.17
CA ASP A 298 -10.91 4.87 17.33
C ASP A 298 -10.69 5.30 15.86
N VAL A 299 -9.49 5.06 15.32
CA VAL A 299 -9.16 5.41 13.94
C VAL A 299 -9.75 4.37 13.00
N ARG A 300 -10.67 4.80 12.13
CA ARG A 300 -11.27 3.93 11.13
C ARG A 300 -10.36 3.82 9.91
N PHE A 301 -10.13 2.60 9.46
CA PHE A 301 -9.48 2.28 8.20
C PHE A 301 -10.37 1.38 7.34
N THR A 302 -10.47 1.68 6.05
CA THR A 302 -11.23 0.89 5.07
C THR A 302 -10.38 0.57 3.86
N SER A 303 -10.15 -0.71 3.57
CA SER A 303 -9.59 -1.13 2.28
C SER A 303 -10.69 -1.43 1.28
N PHE A 304 -10.38 -1.31 -0.01
CA PHE A 304 -11.32 -1.53 -1.10
C PHE A 304 -10.76 -2.56 -2.09
N ASP A 305 -11.64 -3.32 -2.74
CA ASP A 305 -11.29 -4.16 -3.89
C ASP A 305 -11.11 -3.32 -5.17
N ASN A 306 -10.70 -3.97 -6.26
CA ASN A 306 -10.52 -3.32 -7.57
C ASN A 306 -11.84 -2.80 -8.19
N SER A 307 -12.98 -3.22 -7.66
CA SER A 307 -14.30 -2.68 -8.04
C SER A 307 -14.72 -1.50 -7.15
N GLY A 308 -13.85 -1.04 -6.25
CA GLY A 308 -14.12 0.03 -5.28
C GLY A 308 -15.05 -0.39 -4.14
N ARG A 309 -15.30 -1.69 -3.95
CA ARG A 309 -16.13 -2.20 -2.86
C ARG A 309 -15.30 -2.37 -1.60
N PRO A 310 -15.78 -1.92 -0.42
CA PRO A 310 -15.04 -2.11 0.83
C PRO A 310 -14.79 -3.60 1.14
N GLN A 311 -13.54 -4.00 1.32
CA GLN A 311 -13.16 -5.35 1.74
C GLN A 311 -12.84 -5.41 3.22
N LEU A 312 -11.88 -4.62 3.70
CA LEU A 312 -11.57 -4.53 5.12
C LEU A 312 -12.20 -3.27 5.69
N LYS A 313 -12.90 -3.40 6.80
CA LYS A 313 -13.32 -2.27 7.65
C LYS A 313 -12.80 -2.52 9.03
N THR A 314 -11.94 -1.66 9.53
CA THR A 314 -11.37 -1.80 10.87
C THR A 314 -11.37 -0.48 11.63
N VAL A 315 -11.40 -0.60 12.95
CA VAL A 315 -11.19 0.50 13.89
C VAL A 315 -9.99 0.12 14.73
N LEU A 316 -8.97 0.97 14.72
CA LEU A 316 -7.67 0.72 15.32
C LEU A 316 -7.43 1.73 16.46
N SER A 317 -6.76 1.27 17.51
CA SER A 317 -6.26 2.12 18.61
C SER A 317 -4.86 1.66 19.00
N SER A 318 -4.04 2.56 19.53
CA SER A 318 -2.73 2.29 20.09
C SER A 318 -2.35 3.40 21.06
N ASP A 319 -1.67 3.02 22.14
CA ASP A 319 -1.13 3.94 23.14
C ASP A 319 0.38 4.20 22.94
N GLY A 320 0.99 3.74 21.84
CA GLY A 320 2.43 3.93 21.65
C GLY A 320 3.03 3.20 20.46
N VAL A 321 2.60 3.56 19.24
CA VAL A 321 3.38 3.23 18.04
C VAL A 321 4.52 4.24 17.91
N ALA A 322 5.72 3.76 17.59
CA ALA A 322 6.88 4.60 17.38
C ALA A 322 7.61 4.23 16.08
N LEU A 323 7.97 5.25 15.30
CA LEU A 323 8.90 5.15 14.19
C LEU A 323 10.28 5.61 14.68
N GLN A 324 11.14 4.65 14.95
CA GLN A 324 12.45 4.86 15.57
C GLN A 324 13.56 4.27 14.71
N GLY A 325 14.69 4.96 14.62
CA GLY A 325 15.85 4.40 13.94
C GLY A 325 16.88 5.42 13.50
N ARG A 326 18.00 4.90 13.01
CA ARG A 326 19.11 5.63 12.40
C ARG A 326 19.51 4.87 11.16
N GLU A 327 19.47 5.53 10.01
CA GLU A 327 19.65 4.94 8.66
C GLU A 327 18.57 3.90 8.29
N PHE A 328 18.32 2.92 9.16
CA PHE A 328 17.20 1.98 9.09
C PHE A 328 16.11 2.39 10.08
N MET A 329 14.89 2.52 9.58
CA MET A 329 13.72 2.87 10.38
C MET A 329 13.03 1.60 10.85
N ARG A 330 12.53 1.61 12.08
CA ARG A 330 11.71 0.56 12.68
C ARG A 330 10.38 1.14 13.14
N LEU A 331 9.28 0.56 12.69
CA LEU A 331 7.94 0.87 13.17
C LEU A 331 7.56 -0.18 14.22
N ALA A 332 7.52 0.22 15.49
CA ALA A 332 7.27 -0.68 16.60
C ALA A 332 6.10 -0.23 17.48
N GLY A 333 5.40 -1.17 18.09
CA GLY A 333 4.37 -0.89 19.10
C GLY A 333 3.17 -1.82 19.06
N ASP A 334 2.25 -1.60 19.99
CA ASP A 334 1.06 -2.43 20.12
C ASP A 334 -0.14 -1.78 19.41
N ILE A 335 -0.79 -2.52 18.52
CA ILE A 335 -2.01 -2.09 17.82
C ILE A 335 -3.19 -2.92 18.32
N GLN A 336 -4.17 -2.24 18.88
CA GLN A 336 -5.45 -2.82 19.26
C GLN A 336 -6.46 -2.66 18.13
N VAL A 337 -6.94 -3.79 17.62
CA VAL A 337 -8.05 -3.85 16.66
C VAL A 337 -9.34 -3.85 17.45
N VAL A 338 -9.99 -2.70 17.54
CA VAL A 338 -11.23 -2.50 18.30
C VAL A 338 -12.39 -3.21 17.65
N SER A 339 -12.45 -3.16 16.31
CA SER A 339 -13.36 -3.95 15.49
C SER A 339 -12.71 -4.20 14.14
N ALA A 340 -12.98 -5.36 13.55
CA ALA A 340 -12.57 -5.65 12.19
C ALA A 340 -13.67 -6.46 11.51
N LYS A 341 -13.97 -6.09 10.27
CA LYS A 341 -14.82 -6.85 9.38
C LYS A 341 -14.12 -6.96 8.04
N TRP A 342 -13.80 -8.19 7.66
CA TRP A 342 -13.24 -8.51 6.36
C TRP A 342 -14.30 -9.21 5.52
N ILE A 343 -14.52 -8.68 4.30
CA ILE A 343 -15.51 -9.16 3.34
C ILE A 343 -14.80 -9.41 2.02
N ARG A 344 -14.83 -10.65 1.52
CA ARG A 344 -14.29 -10.99 0.19
C ARG A 344 -15.24 -11.93 -0.51
N ASP A 345 -15.65 -11.63 -1.75
CA ASP A 345 -16.47 -12.50 -2.61
C ASP A 345 -17.80 -13.00 -2.01
N ALA A 346 -18.27 -12.41 -0.89
CA ALA A 346 -19.44 -12.87 -0.14
C ALA A 346 -20.78 -12.80 -0.90
N GLN A 347 -20.82 -12.12 -2.06
CA GLN A 347 -22.01 -12.01 -2.93
C GLN A 347 -21.92 -12.85 -4.20
N GLU A 348 -20.81 -13.54 -4.45
CA GLU A 348 -20.70 -14.40 -5.62
C GLU A 348 -21.55 -15.67 -5.42
N GLN A 349 -22.30 -16.07 -6.45
CA GLN A 349 -23.17 -17.26 -6.38
C GLN A 349 -22.38 -18.57 -6.24
N PHE A 350 -21.04 -18.52 -6.37
CA PHE A 350 -20.14 -19.66 -6.33
C PHE A 350 -19.26 -19.62 -5.07
N LYS A 351 -19.32 -20.67 -4.25
CA LYS A 351 -18.56 -20.82 -3.00
C LYS A 351 -17.16 -21.43 -3.24
N VAL A 352 -16.33 -20.73 -4.00
CA VAL A 352 -14.92 -21.07 -4.25
C VAL A 352 -14.07 -19.82 -4.06
N LEU A 353 -13.20 -19.79 -3.04
CA LEU A 353 -12.31 -18.66 -2.80
C LEU A 353 -11.40 -18.43 -4.02
N SER A 354 -11.45 -17.23 -4.61
CA SER A 354 -10.47 -16.82 -5.61
C SER A 354 -9.22 -16.30 -4.92
N PHE A 355 -8.11 -17.01 -5.09
CA PHE A 355 -6.78 -16.58 -4.63
C PHE A 355 -6.08 -15.66 -5.64
N GLU A 356 -6.65 -15.44 -6.82
CA GLU A 356 -6.14 -14.41 -7.73
C GLU A 356 -6.42 -13.06 -7.09
N ASP A 357 -5.39 -12.44 -6.54
CA ASP A 357 -5.43 -11.05 -6.13
C ASP A 357 -5.54 -10.20 -7.39
N PRO A 358 -6.69 -9.54 -7.63
CA PRO A 358 -6.85 -8.75 -8.84
C PRO A 358 -6.17 -7.37 -8.69
N THR A 359 -5.49 -7.11 -7.57
CA THR A 359 -4.83 -5.84 -7.26
C THR A 359 -3.73 -5.60 -8.28
N PRO A 360 -3.84 -4.60 -9.17
CA PRO A 360 -2.69 -4.21 -9.95
C PRO A 360 -1.59 -3.81 -8.96
N ALA A 361 -0.38 -4.35 -9.15
CA ALA A 361 0.78 -3.89 -8.41
C ALA A 361 0.81 -2.35 -8.50
N PRO A 362 1.11 -1.64 -7.39
CA PRO A 362 1.14 -0.19 -7.40
C PRO A 362 1.98 0.29 -8.58
N GLU A 363 1.50 1.31 -9.31
CA GLU A 363 2.13 1.81 -10.54
C GLU A 363 3.59 2.25 -10.33
N SER A 364 3.98 2.51 -9.08
CA SER A 364 5.35 2.79 -8.67
C SER A 364 5.73 1.95 -7.46
N ALA A 365 6.97 1.45 -7.46
CA ALA A 365 7.60 0.89 -6.27
C ALA A 365 7.51 1.89 -5.10
N PRO A 366 7.32 1.40 -3.86
CA PRO A 366 7.36 2.25 -2.69
C PRO A 366 8.71 2.99 -2.62
N PRO A 367 8.76 4.18 -1.99
CA PRO A 367 10.02 4.87 -1.73
C PRO A 367 11.03 3.94 -1.03
N PRO A 368 12.35 4.04 -1.33
CA PRO A 368 13.36 3.12 -0.79
C PRO A 368 13.37 3.03 0.74
N PHE A 369 13.04 4.13 1.43
CA PHE A 369 12.97 4.14 2.90
C PHE A 369 11.82 3.29 3.45
N LEU A 370 10.73 3.11 2.69
CA LEU A 370 9.64 2.21 3.07
C LEU A 370 10.02 0.76 2.84
N GLU A 371 10.72 0.43 1.75
CA GLU A 371 11.16 -0.95 1.48
C GLU A 371 12.05 -1.50 2.61
N GLN A 372 12.91 -0.65 3.18
CA GLN A 372 13.80 -1.00 4.28
C GLN A 372 13.20 -0.78 5.67
N LEU A 373 11.92 -0.39 5.76
CA LEU A 373 11.24 -0.18 7.03
C LEU A 373 11.05 -1.52 7.74
N GLN A 374 11.72 -1.68 8.88
CA GLN A 374 11.53 -2.82 9.75
C GLN A 374 10.23 -2.70 10.53
N LEU A 375 9.51 -3.80 10.71
CA LEU A 375 8.28 -3.85 11.48
C LEU A 375 8.50 -4.64 12.77
N ASP A 376 7.87 -4.19 13.85
CA ASP A 376 7.78 -4.90 15.13
C ASP A 376 6.46 -4.53 15.82
N LEU A 377 5.37 -4.99 15.23
CA LEU A 377 4.03 -4.63 15.66
C LEU A 377 3.33 -5.81 16.32
N ASN A 378 2.80 -5.61 17.52
CA ASN A 378 1.91 -6.58 18.13
C ASN A 378 0.46 -6.17 17.88
N VAL A 379 -0.25 -6.93 17.08
CA VAL A 379 -1.64 -6.69 16.72
C VAL A 379 -2.55 -7.61 17.51
N ARG A 380 -3.47 -7.04 18.30
CA ARG A 380 -4.43 -7.81 19.08
C ARG A 380 -5.85 -7.29 18.92
N THR A 381 -6.85 -8.17 18.84
CA THR A 381 -8.24 -7.73 18.89
C THR A 381 -8.74 -7.52 20.32
N SER A 382 -9.52 -6.46 20.52
CA SER A 382 -10.30 -6.29 21.76
C SER A 382 -11.71 -6.87 21.66
N SER A 383 -12.24 -6.99 20.45
CA SER A 383 -13.51 -7.65 20.15
C SER A 383 -13.32 -8.61 18.97
N PRO A 384 -14.14 -9.66 18.83
CA PRO A 384 -13.97 -10.62 17.75
C PRO A 384 -13.95 -9.93 16.37
N ALA A 385 -12.90 -10.21 15.59
CA ALA A 385 -12.85 -9.84 14.19
C ALA A 385 -13.78 -10.75 13.40
N ARG A 386 -14.53 -10.17 12.47
CA ARG A 386 -15.50 -10.88 11.64
C ARG A 386 -14.96 -11.09 10.23
N VAL A 387 -15.10 -12.31 9.74
CA VAL A 387 -14.79 -12.71 8.37
C VAL A 387 -16.06 -13.20 7.69
N ASP A 388 -16.40 -12.58 6.56
CA ASP A 388 -17.45 -13.02 5.67
C ASP A 388 -16.87 -13.20 4.26
N ASN A 389 -16.89 -14.42 3.74
CA ASN A 389 -16.60 -14.68 2.35
C ASN A 389 -17.55 -15.74 1.77
N ASN A 390 -17.28 -16.19 0.56
CA ASN A 390 -18.13 -17.17 -0.11
C ASN A 390 -18.11 -18.57 0.53
N VAL A 391 -17.12 -18.86 1.38
CA VAL A 391 -16.98 -20.14 2.09
C VAL A 391 -17.22 -19.99 3.61
N PHE A 392 -16.93 -18.83 4.18
CA PHE A 392 -17.06 -18.53 5.60
C PHE A 392 -18.15 -17.48 5.82
N LYS A 393 -19.19 -17.80 6.59
CA LYS A 393 -20.27 -16.88 6.91
C LYS A 393 -20.28 -16.56 8.40
N GLY A 394 -20.14 -15.28 8.74
CA GLY A 394 -20.18 -14.81 10.12
C GLY A 394 -19.12 -15.43 11.01
N VAL A 395 -17.95 -15.75 10.46
CA VAL A 395 -16.85 -16.30 11.27
C VAL A 395 -16.29 -15.21 12.15
N GLU A 396 -16.26 -15.45 13.45
CA GLU A 396 -15.80 -14.49 14.44
C GLU A 396 -14.66 -15.08 15.28
N GLY A 397 -13.58 -14.31 15.45
CA GLY A 397 -12.42 -14.77 16.18
C GLY A 397 -11.55 -13.68 16.78
N HIS A 398 -10.76 -14.06 17.78
CA HIS A 398 -9.71 -13.22 18.33
C HIS A 398 -8.39 -13.47 17.64
N LEU A 399 -7.60 -12.42 17.46
CA LEU A 399 -6.30 -12.47 16.83
C LEU A 399 -5.28 -11.84 17.76
N GLN A 400 -4.13 -12.48 17.86
CA GLN A 400 -2.93 -12.00 18.51
C GLN A 400 -1.77 -12.33 17.59
N LEU A 401 -1.30 -11.33 16.87
CA LEU A 401 -0.31 -11.45 15.81
C LEU A 401 0.88 -10.55 16.12
N THR A 402 2.06 -11.01 15.77
CA THR A 402 3.29 -10.23 15.69
C THR A 402 3.61 -10.06 14.21
N VAL A 403 3.76 -8.81 13.77
CA VAL A 403 4.16 -8.44 12.41
C VAL A 403 5.60 -7.97 12.49
N GLY A 404 6.49 -8.78 11.94
CA GLY A 404 7.93 -8.58 11.88
C GLY A 404 8.43 -8.35 10.45
N GLY A 405 9.74 -8.55 10.28
CA GLY A 405 10.39 -8.43 8.97
C GLY A 405 10.52 -7.01 8.47
N THR A 406 10.50 -6.86 7.14
CA THR A 406 10.54 -5.56 6.45
C THR A 406 9.24 -5.34 5.70
N TYR A 407 8.91 -4.10 5.34
CA TYR A 407 7.72 -3.83 4.52
C TYR A 407 7.71 -4.62 3.19
N GLY A 408 8.89 -4.89 2.61
CA GLY A 408 9.04 -5.69 1.39
C GLY A 408 9.00 -7.20 1.60
N ASP A 409 9.26 -7.67 2.82
CA ASP A 409 9.32 -9.10 3.20
C ASP A 409 8.80 -9.26 4.62
N LEU A 410 7.48 -9.49 4.72
CA LEU A 410 6.73 -9.45 5.98
C LEU A 410 6.74 -10.80 6.66
N ASP A 411 7.13 -10.82 7.94
CA ASP A 411 7.01 -12.00 8.79
C ASP A 411 5.74 -11.89 9.65
N LEU A 412 4.90 -12.92 9.66
CA LEU A 412 3.66 -12.92 10.42
C LEU A 412 3.59 -14.17 11.31
N ALA A 413 3.65 -13.98 12.62
CA ALA A 413 3.51 -15.05 13.59
C ALA A 413 2.38 -14.75 14.59
N GLY A 414 1.81 -15.78 15.22
CA GLY A 414 0.85 -15.60 16.30
C GLY A 414 -0.28 -16.62 16.30
N LYS A 415 -1.43 -16.21 16.83
CA LYS A 415 -2.59 -17.08 17.05
C LYS A 415 -3.88 -16.40 16.65
N ILE A 416 -4.75 -17.18 16.02
CA ILE A 416 -6.13 -16.81 15.71
C ILE A 416 -7.05 -17.84 16.36
N ASP A 417 -7.86 -17.41 17.31
CA ASP A 417 -8.88 -18.22 17.95
C ASP A 417 -10.24 -17.93 17.31
N VAL A 418 -10.84 -18.92 16.68
CA VAL A 418 -12.16 -18.82 16.06
C VAL A 418 -13.21 -19.33 17.05
N ASN A 419 -14.14 -18.45 17.42
CA ASN A 419 -15.14 -18.72 18.44
C ASN A 419 -16.43 -19.30 17.84
N THR A 420 -16.81 -18.83 16.65
CA THR A 420 -18.08 -19.18 16.00
C THR A 420 -18.00 -18.86 14.51
N GLY A 421 -18.95 -19.40 13.74
CA GLY A 421 -19.12 -19.13 12.33
C GLY A 421 -19.67 -20.32 11.59
N VAL A 422 -19.98 -20.12 10.31
CA VAL A 422 -20.47 -21.19 9.44
C VAL A 422 -19.48 -21.40 8.30
N LEU A 423 -19.04 -22.64 8.15
CA LEU A 423 -18.29 -23.12 7.00
C LEU A 423 -19.29 -23.67 5.98
N ASP A 424 -19.44 -22.98 4.86
CA ASP A 424 -20.37 -23.31 3.79
C ASP A 424 -19.61 -23.51 2.49
N ILE A 425 -19.05 -24.71 2.32
CA ILE A 425 -18.35 -25.11 1.11
C ILE A 425 -19.33 -25.82 0.17
N ASN A 426 -19.47 -25.35 -1.07
CA ASN A 426 -20.41 -25.94 -2.05
C ASN A 426 -20.20 -27.45 -2.28
N ILE A 427 -18.95 -27.95 -2.26
CA ILE A 427 -18.67 -29.37 -2.47
C ILE A 427 -19.10 -30.27 -1.29
N LEU A 428 -19.34 -29.68 -0.11
CA LEU A 428 -19.75 -30.44 1.09
C LEU A 428 -21.27 -30.60 1.23
N GLY A 429 -22.04 -30.03 0.29
CA GLY A 429 -23.50 -30.14 0.20
C GLY A 429 -24.28 -29.31 1.23
N THR A 430 -23.91 -29.40 2.50
CA THR A 430 -24.57 -28.71 3.63
C THR A 430 -23.58 -27.89 4.46
N PRO A 431 -24.03 -26.81 5.14
CA PRO A 431 -23.15 -25.99 5.97
C PRO A 431 -22.76 -26.66 7.29
N TYR A 432 -21.63 -26.23 7.85
CA TYR A 432 -21.08 -26.68 9.12
C TYR A 432 -20.93 -25.51 10.10
N ASP A 433 -21.42 -25.65 11.32
CA ASP A 433 -21.25 -24.69 12.42
C ASP A 433 -19.93 -24.95 13.13
N ILE A 434 -19.03 -23.95 13.10
CA ILE A 434 -17.73 -24.00 13.78
C ILE A 434 -17.97 -24.02 15.29
N GLN A 435 -17.51 -25.09 15.95
CA GLN A 435 -17.59 -25.26 17.40
C GLN A 435 -16.34 -24.74 18.10
N ARG A 436 -15.17 -24.92 17.47
CA ARG A 436 -13.90 -24.34 17.88
C ARG A 436 -13.00 -24.21 16.66
N GLY A 437 -12.16 -23.18 16.65
CA GLY A 437 -11.05 -23.12 15.71
C GLY A 437 -9.85 -22.44 16.32
N LYS A 438 -8.67 -22.91 15.95
CA LYS A 438 -7.40 -22.34 16.33
C LYS A 438 -6.46 -22.44 15.14
N VAL A 439 -5.91 -21.30 14.75
CA VAL A 439 -4.82 -21.22 13.78
C VAL A 439 -3.61 -20.68 14.53
N VAL A 440 -2.47 -21.36 14.40
CA VAL A 440 -1.19 -20.89 14.95
C VAL A 440 -0.29 -20.60 13.77
N LEU A 441 0.03 -19.32 13.59
CA LEU A 441 0.94 -18.85 12.56
C LEU A 441 2.36 -18.86 13.13
N GLN A 442 3.27 -19.51 12.40
CA GLN A 442 4.70 -19.47 12.64
C GLN A 442 5.34 -18.50 11.64
N GLU A 443 6.64 -18.18 11.83
CA GLU A 443 7.39 -17.35 10.88
C GLU A 443 7.29 -17.91 9.45
N GLU A 444 7.35 -19.24 9.30
CA GLU A 444 7.04 -19.91 8.05
C GLU A 444 5.56 -20.32 7.97
N LEU A 445 4.87 -19.92 6.89
CA LEU A 445 3.48 -20.30 6.64
C LEU A 445 3.31 -21.83 6.49
N SER A 446 4.32 -22.52 5.98
CA SER A 446 4.37 -23.99 5.83
C SER A 446 4.33 -24.72 7.19
N GLU A 447 4.90 -24.13 8.23
CA GLU A 447 4.94 -24.66 9.60
C GLU A 447 3.73 -24.23 10.43
N SER A 448 2.94 -23.28 9.92
CA SER A 448 1.73 -22.81 10.58
C SER A 448 0.68 -23.93 10.63
N THR A 449 -0.05 -24.02 11.73
CA THR A 449 -0.99 -25.12 12.00
C THR A 449 -2.43 -24.65 12.10
N VAL A 450 -3.35 -25.54 11.73
CA VAL A 450 -4.79 -25.33 11.84
C VAL A 450 -5.41 -26.48 12.65
N ASP A 451 -6.30 -26.15 13.57
CA ASP A 451 -7.18 -27.07 14.31
C ASP A 451 -8.57 -26.46 14.34
N VAL A 452 -9.48 -26.94 13.50
CA VAL A 452 -10.86 -26.45 13.41
C VAL A 452 -11.82 -27.62 13.51
N LEU A 453 -12.76 -27.55 14.45
CA LEU A 453 -13.85 -28.50 14.58
C LEU A 453 -15.17 -27.82 14.25
N ALA A 454 -15.89 -28.37 13.28
CA ALA A 454 -17.20 -27.88 12.87
C ALA A 454 -18.22 -29.02 12.85
N VAL A 455 -19.50 -28.72 13.09
CA VAL A 455 -20.61 -29.67 13.14
C VAL A 455 -21.53 -29.43 11.96
N ARG A 456 -21.89 -30.48 11.23
CA ARG A 456 -22.86 -30.39 10.14
C ARG A 456 -24.22 -29.90 10.70
N GLN A 457 -24.82 -28.88 10.09
CA GLN A 457 -26.10 -28.33 10.53
C GLN A 457 -27.25 -29.35 10.43
N GLU A 458 -27.22 -30.16 9.37
CA GLU A 458 -28.20 -31.22 9.14
C GLU A 458 -27.62 -32.58 9.57
N PRO A 459 -28.36 -33.38 10.35
CA PRO A 459 -27.90 -34.70 10.75
C PRO A 459 -27.81 -35.63 9.54
N ILE A 460 -26.90 -36.59 9.59
CA ILE A 460 -26.85 -37.69 8.63
C ILE A 460 -27.65 -38.87 9.17
N TYR A 461 -28.23 -39.66 8.27
CA TYR A 461 -28.96 -40.87 8.65
C TYR A 461 -28.08 -42.10 8.39
N ILE A 462 -27.78 -42.85 9.45
CA ILE A 462 -27.09 -44.14 9.38
C ILE A 462 -28.02 -45.15 10.06
N ASP A 463 -28.36 -46.23 9.34
CA ASP A 463 -29.32 -47.25 9.79
C ASP A 463 -30.66 -46.66 10.29
N ASN A 464 -31.20 -45.68 9.57
CA ASN A 464 -32.42 -44.93 9.91
C ASN A 464 -32.39 -44.20 11.26
N GLN A 465 -31.20 -43.93 11.81
CA GLN A 465 -31.03 -43.12 13.01
C GLN A 465 -30.30 -41.82 12.68
N PRO A 466 -30.81 -40.65 13.13
CA PRO A 466 -30.12 -39.38 12.93
C PRO A 466 -28.84 -39.35 13.77
N ARG A 467 -27.71 -39.10 13.12
CA ARG A 467 -26.38 -38.98 13.72
C ARG A 467 -25.79 -37.61 13.41
N GLN A 468 -25.11 -37.05 14.41
CA GLN A 468 -24.33 -35.83 14.23
C GLN A 468 -22.99 -36.15 13.58
N MET A 469 -22.59 -35.31 12.61
CA MET A 469 -21.33 -35.42 11.90
C MET A 469 -20.48 -34.19 12.20
N TYR A 470 -19.25 -34.44 12.63
CA TYR A 470 -18.25 -33.43 12.90
C TYR A 470 -17.16 -33.50 11.82
N LEU A 471 -16.67 -32.34 11.41
CA LEU A 471 -15.52 -32.14 10.55
C LEU A 471 -14.39 -31.56 11.39
N GLU A 472 -13.26 -32.24 11.45
CA GLU A 472 -12.03 -31.79 12.09
C GLU A 472 -10.98 -31.50 11.00
N LEU A 473 -10.50 -30.27 10.95
CA LEU A 473 -9.40 -29.81 10.11
C LEU A 473 -8.17 -29.72 11.00
N GLY A 474 -7.12 -30.46 10.65
CA GLY A 474 -5.88 -30.56 11.42
C GLY A 474 -4.65 -30.39 10.53
N GLY A 475 -3.47 -30.35 11.14
CA GLY A 475 -2.19 -30.35 10.41
C GLY A 475 -1.64 -28.96 10.11
N THR A 476 -0.71 -28.90 9.17
CA THR A 476 -0.09 -27.63 8.74
C THR A 476 -0.87 -26.98 7.61
N LEU A 477 -0.66 -25.69 7.34
CA LEU A 477 -1.34 -24.99 6.23
C LEU A 477 -0.96 -25.57 4.85
N ASP A 478 0.23 -26.15 4.70
CA ASP A 478 0.66 -26.83 3.47
C ASP A 478 0.00 -28.20 3.29
N THR A 479 -0.29 -28.89 4.40
CA THR A 479 -0.89 -30.22 4.39
C THR A 479 -2.04 -30.29 5.39
N ILE A 480 -3.12 -29.56 5.11
CA ILE A 480 -4.33 -29.60 5.92
C ILE A 480 -4.97 -30.99 5.79
N GLU A 481 -5.02 -31.70 6.91
CA GLU A 481 -5.69 -32.98 7.06
C GLU A 481 -7.16 -32.78 7.44
N TRP A 482 -8.03 -33.62 6.88
CA TRP A 482 -9.48 -33.54 7.10
C TRP A 482 -9.92 -34.87 7.70
N ARG A 483 -10.56 -34.82 8.86
CA ARG A 483 -11.10 -35.98 9.58
C ARG A 483 -12.57 -35.76 9.85
N CYS A 484 -13.32 -36.86 9.87
CA CYS A 484 -14.74 -36.81 10.15
C CYS A 484 -15.07 -37.74 11.30
N ILE A 485 -15.93 -37.28 12.18
CA ILE A 485 -16.33 -38.01 13.36
C ILE A 485 -17.85 -38.09 13.35
N VAL A 486 -18.41 -39.29 13.44
CA VAL A 486 -19.86 -39.49 13.51
C VAL A 486 -20.24 -40.02 14.89
N GLN A 487 -21.24 -39.40 15.50
CA GLN A 487 -21.68 -39.73 16.85
C GLN A 487 -22.22 -41.17 16.93
N GLY A 488 -21.59 -42.02 17.75
CA GLY A 488 -22.00 -43.42 17.97
C GLY A 488 -21.16 -44.46 17.23
N ASP A 489 -20.16 -44.03 16.47
CA ASP A 489 -19.15 -44.92 15.90
C ASP A 489 -18.07 -45.24 16.96
N ALA A 490 -18.34 -46.21 17.83
CA ALA A 490 -17.38 -46.72 18.81
C ALA A 490 -16.26 -47.59 18.18
N THR A 491 -16.33 -47.81 16.86
CA THR A 491 -15.48 -48.74 16.10
C THR A 491 -14.43 -48.05 15.24
N GLY A 492 -14.49 -46.73 15.06
CA GLY A 492 -13.65 -46.01 14.10
C GLY A 492 -13.90 -46.44 12.65
N ALA A 493 -15.14 -46.84 12.36
CA ALA A 493 -15.53 -47.57 11.16
C ALA A 493 -15.71 -46.71 9.90
N LEU A 494 -15.71 -45.38 10.01
CA LEU A 494 -15.64 -44.52 8.83
C LEU A 494 -14.18 -44.18 8.50
N SER A 495 -13.64 -44.90 7.52
CA SER A 495 -12.36 -44.55 6.90
C SER A 495 -12.42 -43.15 6.26
N SER A 496 -11.27 -42.47 6.09
CA SER A 496 -11.19 -41.18 5.38
C SER A 496 -11.87 -41.21 4.01
N TYR A 497 -11.90 -42.41 3.39
CA TYR A 497 -12.57 -42.70 2.14
C TYR A 497 -14.11 -42.71 2.24
N GLU A 498 -14.69 -43.37 3.25
CA GLU A 498 -16.14 -43.35 3.49
C GLU A 498 -16.60 -41.96 3.88
N CYS A 499 -15.80 -41.19 4.64
CA CYS A 499 -16.14 -39.81 4.90
C CYS A 499 -16.17 -38.94 3.62
N ALA A 500 -15.20 -39.11 2.72
CA ALA A 500 -15.23 -38.41 1.43
C ALA A 500 -16.49 -38.78 0.61
N GLN A 501 -17.01 -40.00 0.72
CA GLN A 501 -18.27 -40.40 0.10
C GLN A 501 -19.50 -39.71 0.73
N TYR A 502 -19.57 -39.57 2.05
CA TYR A 502 -20.65 -38.84 2.72
C TYR A 502 -20.57 -37.32 2.49
N LEU A 503 -19.36 -36.75 2.48
CA LEU A 503 -19.10 -35.32 2.30
C LEU A 503 -19.28 -34.84 0.85
N VAL A 504 -18.71 -35.56 -0.12
CA VAL A 504 -18.64 -35.11 -1.52
C VAL A 504 -19.79 -35.67 -2.37
N LEU A 505 -20.32 -36.85 -2.01
CA LEU A 505 -21.26 -37.59 -2.84
C LEU A 505 -22.65 -37.79 -2.19
N GLY A 506 -22.88 -37.26 -0.98
CA GLY A 506 -24.19 -37.32 -0.32
C GLY A 506 -24.67 -38.74 -0.01
N GLY A 507 -23.76 -39.71 0.15
CA GLY A 507 -24.06 -41.15 0.23
C GLY A 507 -24.96 -41.62 1.39
N GLY A 508 -25.39 -40.71 2.28
CA GLY A 508 -26.31 -40.98 3.39
C GLY A 508 -27.73 -40.47 3.20
N GLU A 509 -28.02 -39.70 2.15
CA GLU A 509 -29.36 -39.14 1.90
C GLU A 509 -30.18 -40.02 0.94
N GLN A 510 -30.34 -41.31 1.25
CA GLN A 510 -31.19 -42.18 0.42
C GLN A 510 -32.69 -41.85 0.52
N GLU A 511 -33.16 -41.18 1.57
CA GLU A 511 -34.60 -40.87 1.73
C GLU A 511 -35.08 -39.65 0.92
N ALA A 512 -34.19 -38.74 0.50
CA ALA A 512 -34.59 -37.59 -0.32
C ALA A 512 -34.76 -37.92 -1.82
N ALA A 513 -34.12 -39.00 -2.29
CA ALA A 513 -34.15 -39.41 -3.69
C ALA A 513 -35.38 -40.25 -4.07
N GLU A 514 -36.06 -40.88 -3.12
CA GLU A 514 -37.23 -41.73 -3.42
C GLU A 514 -38.57 -40.98 -3.41
N SER A 515 -38.69 -39.85 -2.72
CA SER A 515 -39.95 -39.09 -2.64
C SER A 515 -40.15 -38.04 -3.75
N THR A 516 -39.09 -37.67 -4.48
CA THR A 516 -39.16 -36.53 -5.44
C THR A 516 -38.87 -36.87 -6.90
N VAL A 517 -38.53 -38.11 -7.25
CA VAL A 517 -38.32 -38.50 -8.66
C VAL A 517 -39.62 -39.01 -9.28
N LYS A 518 -40.47 -38.08 -9.73
CA LYS A 518 -41.46 -38.40 -10.76
C LYS A 518 -40.72 -38.90 -12.00
N ARG A 519 -40.85 -40.21 -12.26
CA ARG A 519 -40.51 -40.84 -13.54
C ARG A 519 -41.05 -40.02 -14.70
N TYR A 520 -40.14 -39.43 -15.48
CA TYR A 520 -40.36 -39.16 -16.90
C TYR A 520 -39.23 -39.84 -17.67
N GLY A 521 -39.61 -40.54 -18.75
CA GLY A 521 -38.81 -41.51 -19.50
C GLY A 521 -37.48 -40.96 -20.04
N GLY A 522 -36.55 -41.74 -20.55
CA GLY A 522 -36.58 -43.11 -21.07
C GLY A 522 -35.42 -43.21 -22.07
N GLY A 523 -34.68 -44.31 -22.06
CA GLY A 523 -33.72 -44.64 -23.12
C GLY A 523 -32.24 -44.43 -22.79
N GLY A 524 -31.60 -45.47 -22.25
CA GLY A 524 -30.15 -45.65 -22.25
C GLY A 524 -29.84 -47.15 -22.32
N LEU A 525 -29.06 -47.57 -23.32
CA LEU A 525 -28.81 -48.98 -23.65
C LEU A 525 -28.27 -49.75 -22.43
N LEU A 526 -28.98 -50.82 -22.04
CA LEU A 526 -28.64 -51.87 -21.06
C LEU A 526 -29.19 -51.77 -19.62
N GLY A 527 -30.08 -50.84 -19.29
CA GLY A 527 -31.11 -51.07 -18.24
C GLY A 527 -30.65 -51.49 -16.83
N LYS A 528 -29.37 -51.33 -16.47
CA LYS A 528 -28.85 -51.52 -15.11
C LYS A 528 -28.13 -50.25 -14.66
N PRO A 529 -28.40 -49.74 -13.44
CA PRO A 529 -27.60 -48.67 -12.87
C PRO A 529 -26.16 -49.20 -12.67
N ILE A 530 -25.20 -48.53 -13.28
CA ILE A 530 -23.78 -48.79 -13.05
C ILE A 530 -23.43 -48.12 -11.72
N ASN A 531 -23.36 -48.90 -10.65
CA ASN A 531 -22.82 -48.45 -9.38
C ASN A 531 -21.29 -48.43 -9.48
N LEU A 532 -20.70 -47.24 -9.57
CA LEU A 532 -19.25 -47.05 -9.49
C LEU A 532 -18.85 -46.88 -8.02
N PHE A 533 -18.45 -47.98 -7.37
CA PHE A 533 -17.67 -47.94 -6.13
C PHE A 533 -16.19 -47.67 -6.46
N GLY A 534 -15.56 -46.80 -5.69
CA GLY A 534 -14.21 -46.30 -5.93
C GLY A 534 -13.11 -47.32 -5.64
N ASN A 535 -12.16 -47.38 -6.56
CA ASN A 535 -10.79 -46.91 -6.34
C ASN A 535 -10.16 -46.90 -7.73
N LEU A 536 -10.12 -45.74 -8.39
CA LEU A 536 -9.39 -45.45 -9.62
C LEU A 536 -9.87 -44.07 -10.08
N THR A 537 -9.03 -43.05 -9.98
CA THR A 537 -9.27 -41.76 -10.64
C THR A 537 -9.43 -41.90 -12.16
N LYS A 538 -9.23 -43.10 -12.74
CA LYS A 538 -9.39 -43.44 -14.16
C LYS A 538 -9.89 -44.88 -14.35
N VAL A 539 -11.15 -45.05 -14.75
CA VAL A 539 -11.70 -46.33 -15.22
C VAL A 539 -11.22 -46.58 -16.65
N ARG A 540 -10.50 -47.67 -16.91
CA ARG A 540 -10.18 -48.12 -18.28
C ARG A 540 -11.11 -49.27 -18.64
N LEU A 541 -12.02 -49.05 -19.57
CA LEU A 541 -13.01 -50.05 -19.99
C LEU A 541 -12.35 -51.24 -20.71
N ASN A 542 -11.14 -51.07 -21.25
CA ASN A 542 -10.43 -52.14 -21.95
C ASN A 542 -10.07 -53.35 -21.09
N ARG A 543 -9.74 -53.15 -19.80
CA ARG A 543 -9.46 -54.30 -18.90
C ARG A 543 -10.68 -55.22 -18.78
N TYR A 544 -11.87 -54.62 -18.69
CA TYR A 544 -13.12 -55.37 -18.61
C TYR A 544 -13.43 -56.15 -19.91
N ILE A 545 -13.06 -55.59 -21.06
CA ILE A 545 -13.23 -56.22 -22.39
C ILE A 545 -12.18 -57.32 -22.61
N GLU A 546 -10.93 -57.12 -22.17
CA GLU A 546 -9.88 -58.13 -22.18
C GLU A 546 -10.28 -59.36 -21.35
N ASP A 547 -10.90 -59.15 -20.19
CA ASP A 547 -11.36 -60.23 -19.31
C ASP A 547 -12.63 -60.93 -19.84
N SER A 548 -13.55 -60.18 -20.46
CA SER A 548 -14.85 -60.72 -20.90
C SER A 548 -14.85 -61.28 -22.33
N ALA A 549 -14.01 -60.73 -23.21
CA ALA A 549 -13.94 -61.07 -24.63
C ALA A 549 -12.51 -60.85 -25.19
N PRO A 550 -11.52 -61.65 -24.76
CA PRO A 550 -10.09 -61.44 -25.07
C PRO A 550 -9.78 -61.43 -26.57
N GLY A 551 -10.55 -62.14 -27.39
CA GLY A 551 -10.41 -62.14 -28.85
C GLY A 551 -10.82 -60.82 -29.53
N ALA A 552 -11.66 -60.01 -28.88
CA ALA A 552 -12.13 -58.72 -29.41
C ALA A 552 -11.27 -57.54 -28.94
N ALA A 553 -10.52 -57.69 -27.83
CA ALA A 553 -9.69 -56.65 -27.24
C ALA A 553 -8.69 -55.98 -28.22
N PRO A 554 -8.02 -56.71 -29.15
CA PRO A 554 -7.11 -56.09 -30.12
C PRO A 554 -7.83 -55.21 -31.15
N TYR A 555 -9.15 -55.31 -31.29
CA TYR A 555 -9.97 -54.64 -32.31
C TYR A 555 -10.88 -53.55 -31.74
N ILE A 556 -10.75 -53.21 -30.46
CA ILE A 556 -11.55 -52.16 -29.79
C ILE A 556 -10.64 -51.01 -29.32
N PRO A 557 -11.06 -49.74 -29.45
CA PRO A 557 -10.26 -48.61 -29.00
C PRO A 557 -10.16 -48.58 -27.47
N GLU A 558 -9.05 -48.06 -26.93
CA GLU A 558 -8.86 -47.83 -25.50
C GLU A 558 -9.77 -46.72 -25.01
N VAL A 559 -10.83 -47.09 -24.28
CA VAL A 559 -11.74 -46.13 -23.66
C VAL A 559 -11.41 -45.98 -22.18
N SER A 560 -11.25 -44.74 -21.74
CA SER A 560 -11.05 -44.39 -20.34
C SER A 560 -11.94 -43.25 -19.89
N LEU A 561 -12.44 -43.35 -18.66
CA LEU A 561 -13.28 -42.36 -18.00
C LEU A 561 -12.58 -41.95 -16.70
N GLN A 562 -12.36 -40.66 -16.50
CA GLN A 562 -11.71 -40.14 -15.30
C GLN A 562 -12.41 -38.90 -14.78
N LEU A 563 -12.36 -38.70 -13.47
CA LEU A 563 -12.77 -37.45 -12.83
C LEU A 563 -11.55 -36.54 -12.78
N GLY A 564 -11.56 -35.48 -13.58
CA GLY A 564 -10.47 -34.50 -13.66
C GLY A 564 -10.83 -33.20 -12.94
N GLN A 565 -9.82 -32.36 -12.68
CA GLN A 565 -9.97 -31.06 -11.99
C GLN A 565 -11.05 -30.14 -12.60
N PHE A 566 -11.28 -30.25 -13.91
CA PHE A 566 -12.25 -29.41 -14.62
C PHE A 566 -13.58 -30.11 -14.95
N GLY A 567 -13.74 -31.41 -14.65
CA GLY A 567 -14.94 -32.15 -15.01
C GLY A 567 -14.73 -33.64 -15.29
N ILE A 568 -15.79 -34.31 -15.74
CA ILE A 568 -15.74 -35.70 -16.20
C ILE A 568 -15.04 -35.74 -17.55
N VAL A 569 -13.94 -36.49 -17.65
CA VAL A 569 -13.15 -36.65 -18.87
C VAL A 569 -13.34 -38.07 -19.41
N ALA A 570 -13.78 -38.17 -20.65
CA ALA A 570 -13.80 -39.38 -21.45
C ALA A 570 -12.73 -39.30 -22.52
N ASP A 571 -11.82 -40.26 -22.54
CA ASP A 571 -10.77 -40.37 -23.55
C ASP A 571 -10.90 -41.70 -24.27
N VAL A 572 -10.88 -41.66 -25.59
CA VAL A 572 -10.85 -42.82 -26.49
C VAL A 572 -9.58 -42.73 -27.31
N GLU A 573 -8.74 -43.76 -27.33
CA GLU A 573 -7.51 -43.79 -28.14
C GLU A 573 -7.37 -45.14 -28.86
N THR A 574 -7.03 -45.15 -30.15
CA THR A 574 -6.82 -46.38 -30.89
C THR A 574 -5.54 -47.10 -30.43
N PRO A 575 -5.56 -48.44 -30.25
CA PRO A 575 -4.39 -49.21 -29.89
C PRO A 575 -3.21 -48.96 -30.85
N PRO A 576 -1.96 -49.02 -30.34
CA PRO A 576 -0.76 -48.80 -31.15
C PRO A 576 -0.64 -49.79 -32.32
N ARG A 577 -1.31 -50.95 -32.24
CA ARG A 577 -1.24 -52.02 -33.25
C ARG A 577 -2.11 -51.77 -34.48
N TRP A 578 -3.12 -50.90 -34.40
CA TRP A 578 -4.07 -50.70 -35.50
C TRP A 578 -3.42 -50.06 -36.72
N PHE A 579 -2.50 -49.14 -36.48
CA PHE A 579 -1.81 -48.40 -37.54
C PHE A 579 -0.30 -48.47 -37.30
N ARG A 580 0.23 -49.70 -37.27
CA ARG A 580 1.65 -49.99 -37.14
C ARG A 580 2.27 -50.28 -38.50
N SER A 581 3.38 -49.60 -38.78
CA SER A 581 4.32 -49.90 -39.86
C SER A 581 5.65 -50.35 -39.26
N ASN A 582 6.57 -50.83 -40.10
CA ASN A 582 7.91 -51.25 -39.68
C ASN A 582 8.76 -50.10 -39.12
N TRP A 583 8.37 -48.86 -39.39
CA TRP A 583 9.12 -47.64 -39.04
C TRP A 583 8.28 -46.56 -38.35
N ALA A 584 6.97 -46.76 -38.19
CA ALA A 584 6.09 -45.78 -37.56
C ALA A 584 4.84 -46.39 -36.89
N ASN A 585 4.29 -45.70 -35.90
CA ASN A 585 3.00 -46.01 -35.27
C ASN A 585 2.11 -44.76 -35.28
N LEU A 586 0.88 -44.90 -35.79
CA LEU A 586 -0.15 -43.85 -35.73
C LEU A 586 -1.19 -44.19 -34.67
N ARG A 587 -1.59 -43.19 -33.88
CA ARG A 587 -2.71 -43.30 -32.93
C ARG A 587 -3.67 -42.14 -33.12
N LEU A 588 -4.95 -42.47 -33.14
CA LEU A 588 -6.05 -41.52 -33.18
C LEU A 588 -6.72 -41.53 -31.82
N GLY A 589 -6.90 -40.34 -31.24
CA GLY A 589 -7.58 -40.17 -29.97
C GLY A 589 -8.65 -39.10 -30.04
N ALA A 590 -9.71 -39.27 -29.26
CA ALA A 590 -10.72 -38.26 -29.01
C ALA A 590 -10.91 -38.13 -27.51
N GLY A 591 -10.90 -36.89 -27.02
CA GLY A 591 -11.17 -36.57 -25.62
C GLY A 591 -12.42 -35.70 -25.53
N TYR A 592 -13.26 -35.96 -24.54
CA TYR A 592 -14.41 -35.14 -24.20
C TYR A 592 -14.40 -34.85 -22.71
N THR A 593 -14.36 -33.58 -22.34
CA THR A 593 -14.49 -33.12 -20.97
C THR A 593 -15.81 -32.40 -20.83
N ARG A 594 -16.69 -32.88 -19.95
CA ARG A 594 -17.86 -32.14 -19.53
C ARG A 594 -17.54 -31.41 -18.24
N GLY A 595 -17.62 -30.08 -18.25
CA GLY A 595 -17.31 -29.30 -17.06
C GLY A 595 -18.29 -29.55 -15.93
N TYR A 596 -17.81 -29.41 -14.70
CA TYR A 596 -18.71 -29.41 -13.54
C TYR A 596 -19.68 -28.21 -13.63
N PRO A 597 -20.93 -28.37 -13.16
CA PRO A 597 -21.86 -27.26 -13.06
C PRO A 597 -21.23 -26.09 -12.29
N GLY A 598 -21.18 -24.90 -12.91
CA GLY A 598 -20.59 -23.69 -12.30
C GLY A 598 -19.14 -23.38 -12.66
N LEU A 599 -18.41 -24.28 -13.35
CA LEU A 599 -17.14 -23.93 -13.96
C LEU A 599 -17.34 -23.20 -15.29
N LEU A 600 -16.42 -22.29 -15.62
CA LEU A 600 -16.46 -21.54 -16.88
C LEU A 600 -16.54 -22.48 -18.08
N LEU A 601 -15.81 -23.60 -18.07
CA LEU A 601 -15.84 -24.59 -19.15
C LEU A 601 -17.16 -25.38 -19.09
N ARG A 602 -18.03 -25.21 -20.09
CA ARG A 602 -19.24 -26.03 -20.26
C ARG A 602 -18.88 -27.42 -20.77
N GLN A 603 -18.11 -27.46 -21.84
CA GLN A 603 -17.61 -28.69 -22.43
C GLN A 603 -16.37 -28.42 -23.28
N SER A 604 -15.48 -29.40 -23.35
CA SER A 604 -14.36 -29.43 -24.30
C SER A 604 -14.40 -30.74 -25.07
N ALA A 605 -14.27 -30.66 -26.38
CA ALA A 605 -13.98 -31.81 -27.22
C ALA A 605 -12.59 -31.62 -27.83
N ASN A 606 -11.78 -32.67 -27.88
CA ASN A 606 -10.52 -32.67 -28.58
C ASN A 606 -10.36 -33.90 -29.45
N TRP A 607 -9.67 -33.72 -30.56
CA TRP A 607 -9.18 -34.78 -31.44
C TRP A 607 -7.66 -34.72 -31.45
N ARG A 608 -7.03 -35.88 -31.39
CA ARG A 608 -5.58 -36.05 -31.31
C ARG A 608 -5.13 -37.07 -32.34
N VAL A 609 -4.10 -36.73 -33.09
CA VAL A 609 -3.42 -37.63 -34.03
C VAL A 609 -1.96 -37.65 -33.63
N ARG A 610 -1.48 -38.79 -33.13
CA ARG A 610 -0.09 -38.97 -32.71
C ARG A 610 0.61 -39.91 -33.67
N PHE A 611 1.68 -39.43 -34.27
CA PHE A 611 2.54 -40.20 -35.16
C PHE A 611 3.92 -40.36 -34.52
N LYS A 612 4.32 -41.60 -34.21
CA LYS A 612 5.63 -41.92 -33.65
C LYS A 612 6.49 -42.60 -34.71
N LEU A 613 7.64 -42.01 -35.04
CA LEU A 613 8.62 -42.47 -36.02
C LEU A 613 9.85 -43.04 -35.31
N LEU A 614 10.27 -44.27 -35.66
CA LEU A 614 11.56 -44.88 -35.27
C LEU A 614 11.92 -44.70 -33.78
N ASP A 615 10.92 -44.84 -32.92
CA ASP A 615 10.91 -44.68 -31.45
C ASP A 615 11.40 -43.36 -30.83
N ASN A 616 12.14 -42.53 -31.55
CA ASN A 616 12.81 -41.34 -31.02
C ASN A 616 12.15 -40.01 -31.43
N LEU A 617 11.21 -40.06 -32.38
CA LEU A 617 10.50 -38.88 -32.89
C LEU A 617 8.99 -39.06 -32.76
N SER A 618 8.29 -38.08 -32.18
CA SER A 618 6.82 -38.06 -32.18
C SER A 618 6.27 -36.72 -32.61
N LEU A 619 5.27 -36.77 -33.49
CA LEU A 619 4.47 -35.63 -33.94
C LEU A 619 3.05 -35.81 -33.41
N GLU A 620 2.55 -34.85 -32.65
CA GLU A 620 1.18 -34.84 -32.15
C GLU A 620 0.43 -33.63 -32.70
N PHE A 621 -0.61 -33.88 -33.48
CA PHE A 621 -1.59 -32.87 -33.86
C PHE A 621 -2.79 -32.96 -32.91
N ARG A 622 -3.23 -31.83 -32.39
CA ARG A 622 -4.38 -31.72 -31.50
C ARG A 622 -5.29 -30.57 -31.95
N ASP A 623 -6.55 -30.89 -32.24
CA ASP A 623 -7.60 -29.90 -32.49
C ASP A 623 -8.58 -29.96 -31.31
N SER A 624 -8.81 -28.82 -30.65
CA SER A 624 -9.69 -28.75 -29.50
C SER A 624 -10.72 -27.64 -29.66
N SER A 625 -11.96 -27.95 -29.33
CA SER A 625 -13.09 -27.02 -29.27
C SER A 625 -13.55 -26.91 -27.82
N ARG A 626 -13.67 -25.69 -27.32
CA ARG A 626 -14.10 -25.41 -25.94
C ARG A 626 -15.30 -24.48 -25.97
N SER A 627 -16.32 -24.82 -25.18
CA SER A 627 -17.51 -24.01 -24.95
C SER A 627 -17.51 -23.58 -23.49
N TYR A 628 -17.82 -22.31 -23.23
CA TYR A 628 -17.86 -21.72 -21.90
C TYR A 628 -19.28 -21.23 -21.52
N TYR A 629 -19.60 -21.20 -20.23
CA TYR A 629 -20.87 -20.65 -19.71
C TYR A 629 -20.73 -19.13 -19.50
N ASN A 630 -21.32 -18.31 -20.38
CA ASN A 630 -21.81 -16.96 -20.03
C ASN A 630 -22.78 -16.38 -21.08
N GLU A 631 -23.98 -15.98 -20.65
CA GLU A 631 -25.09 -15.50 -21.51
C GLU A 631 -24.98 -14.03 -21.95
N ARG A 632 -23.81 -13.38 -21.88
CA ARG A 632 -23.70 -11.95 -22.30
C ARG A 632 -22.51 -11.56 -23.16
N ILE A 633 -21.58 -12.47 -23.47
CA ILE A 633 -20.60 -12.28 -24.53
C ILE A 633 -20.49 -13.62 -25.27
N ILE A 634 -20.98 -13.69 -26.49
CA ILE A 634 -20.88 -14.88 -27.34
C ILE A 634 -19.42 -15.03 -27.74
N PHE A 635 -18.63 -15.75 -26.94
CA PHE A 635 -17.40 -16.34 -27.42
C PHE A 635 -17.81 -17.56 -28.25
N ASP A 636 -17.73 -17.43 -29.57
CA ASP A 636 -17.74 -18.55 -30.52
C ASP A 636 -16.76 -19.64 -29.99
N PRO A 637 -17.04 -20.95 -30.12
CA PRO A 637 -16.23 -21.97 -29.47
C PRO A 637 -14.78 -21.81 -29.89
N LEU A 638 -13.92 -21.57 -28.90
CA LEU A 638 -12.53 -21.23 -29.12
C LEU A 638 -11.84 -22.50 -29.64
N ARG A 639 -11.65 -22.55 -30.95
CA ARG A 639 -11.01 -23.68 -31.63
C ARG A 639 -9.50 -23.47 -31.61
N GLN A 640 -8.79 -24.33 -30.90
CA GLN A 640 -7.33 -24.28 -30.80
C GLN A 640 -6.74 -25.50 -31.50
N GLN A 641 -5.92 -25.25 -32.51
CA GLN A 641 -5.12 -26.25 -33.19
C GLN A 641 -3.67 -26.13 -32.72
N LYS A 642 -3.10 -27.23 -32.22
CA LYS A 642 -1.71 -27.32 -31.78
C LYS A 642 -1.01 -28.45 -32.52
N LEU A 643 0.16 -28.17 -33.09
CA LEU A 643 1.08 -29.16 -33.62
C LEU A 643 2.32 -29.19 -32.72
N GLU A 644 2.65 -30.35 -32.15
CA GLU A 644 3.77 -30.52 -31.23
C GLU A 644 4.71 -31.60 -31.74
N LEU A 645 5.99 -31.25 -31.90
CA LEU A 645 7.05 -32.16 -32.32
C LEU A 645 7.96 -32.44 -31.11
N LYS A 646 8.11 -33.71 -30.72
CA LYS A 646 8.96 -34.14 -29.60
C LYS A 646 10.06 -35.07 -30.08
N PHE A 647 11.27 -34.83 -29.56
CA PHE A 647 12.45 -35.67 -29.75
C PHE A 647 12.84 -36.26 -28.40
N ASP A 648 12.78 -37.58 -28.26
CA ASP A 648 13.29 -38.28 -27.08
C ASP A 648 14.71 -38.77 -27.39
N LEU A 649 15.72 -38.00 -26.99
CA LEU A 649 17.13 -38.38 -27.09
C LEU A 649 17.57 -39.03 -25.77
N GLN A 650 17.70 -40.36 -25.76
CA GLN A 650 18.39 -41.04 -24.67
C GLN A 650 19.90 -40.86 -24.83
N LEU A 651 20.50 -40.00 -24.00
CA LEU A 651 21.95 -39.92 -23.87
C LEU A 651 22.43 -41.15 -23.08
N PRO A 652 23.30 -42.00 -23.65
CA PRO A 652 23.84 -43.15 -22.92
C PRO A 652 24.65 -42.66 -21.71
N SER A 653 24.27 -43.15 -20.53
CA SER A 653 24.81 -42.91 -19.18
C SER A 653 26.16 -42.20 -19.09
N VAL A 654 26.17 -41.01 -18.49
CA VAL A 654 27.37 -40.48 -17.82
C VAL A 654 27.54 -41.29 -16.53
N ARG A 655 28.65 -42.04 -16.47
CA ARG A 655 29.06 -42.87 -15.33
C ARG A 655 29.55 -42.03 -14.16
#